data_AF-A0A8T9B3M5-F1
#
_entry.id   AF-A0A8T9B3M5-F1
#
_cell.length_a   1.000
_cell.length_b   1.000
_cell.length_c   1.000
_cell.angle_alpha   90.00
_cell.angle_beta   90.00
_cell.angle_gamma   90.00
#
_symmetry.space_group_name_H-M   'P 1'
#
loop_
_entity.id
_entity.type
_entity.pdbx_description
1 polymer ?
#
loop_
_entity_poly.entity_id
_entity_poly.type
_entity_poly.pdbx_seq_one_letter_code
_entity_poly.pdbx_strand_id
1 'polypeptide(L)'
;MDAVFQQPQLDELGLPIRGPNEPPLPDISEDAMQRLINGDFSDISLPKPSSMPSREEAQREARERSTEVISSWNTLRQILERHEDVIRKRWTKKTKVLRGKIILAAWPNMSAKHRPDYEAIFKEGPNLQNAKTRFREAYMWPYMNVEDLAKGKTLLLLLNSRGRHPPSMFAHADFNAARVGHVSGAIMPAFLNVHSILLDGETVETYGRVVSWDEDPEAMMKTFNGLGYQPGQGLWILEIQQKVLRFLVDCCYAILHEFSPALLVSAETKVIPEPPSVTDSSEYPTLATMATEAPYRLPARLHFTHLKALTAAKLASAMDHVRSLREDPGYFADVIGDWSEHRQEKLLDTNGERHPVLDKPLFWNRVIGGAIGDAYGILLAWNIISEQLTELSSLQTKYAHVISPHETLPTEYMKALLTLRYTLDQAAKAPINHLKNGFVASPPLRSLFLREPQVPGSNMIYVRSKPGSRSGSDPIMWLFTCLWTENQLQLLTLPGIMDEIEYLAQKDPKEKAKISPWVAGVLSDLGLVAHLRHELDIYLPWAAGYDNAYEDHRTAIEEDFPRLFSGIHDVVRTLSAVPFAKFGSPTEGRFYYPSDKKKTKQNTESMRKAEHNLDVFWVNFDQIYRRENGKSLGEGIKHLFKEQRPMERTPEWIEPVKEQKKAAMGESGDGLSALSALQLGYADSPSKFVLPQPKFKPKTRGTTQSTSNGSLEGAGAPVEEDRQPTFTLKARSFKVFKVLFYKPSQNDLPGEVSWADFLFAMAATGFAPEKLYGSVWQFTPSDLDVERSIQFHEPHPVGKIPFRNARRMGRRLNRAFGWHGGMFALE
;
A
#
# COMPACT_ATOMS: atom_id res chain seq x y z
N MET A 1 -12.22 28.46 13.84
CA MET A 1 -11.51 27.50 12.97
C MET A 1 -10.17 28.08 12.51
N ASP A 2 -9.91 29.37 12.71
CA ASP A 2 -8.70 30.07 12.25
C ASP A 2 -7.44 29.91 13.13
N ALA A 3 -7.50 29.11 14.21
CA ALA A 3 -6.34 28.85 15.07
C ALA A 3 -5.59 27.55 14.74
N VAL A 4 -6.03 26.79 13.71
CA VAL A 4 -5.45 25.49 13.32
C VAL A 4 -4.44 25.63 12.16
N PHE A 5 -4.29 26.83 11.59
CA PHE A 5 -3.47 27.09 10.39
C PHE A 5 -2.44 28.21 10.55
N GLN A 6 -2.12 28.66 11.78
CA GLN A 6 -0.92 29.49 11.94
C GLN A 6 0.32 28.59 11.83
N GLN A 7 1.13 28.83 10.81
CA GLN A 7 2.49 28.30 10.71
C GLN A 7 3.29 28.69 11.96
N PRO A 8 4.21 27.84 12.43
CA PRO A 8 5.23 28.32 13.35
C PRO A 8 6.04 29.40 12.63
N GLN A 9 6.23 30.58 13.25
CA GLN A 9 7.29 31.48 12.76
C GLN A 9 8.62 30.73 12.92
N LEU A 10 9.67 30.98 12.14
CA LEU A 10 10.97 30.31 12.30
C LEU A 10 12.04 31.34 12.70
N ASP A 11 13.02 30.96 13.52
CA ASP A 11 14.16 31.82 13.84
C ASP A 11 15.24 31.81 12.73
N GLU A 12 16.33 32.56 12.92
CA GLU A 12 17.46 32.66 11.97
C GLU A 12 18.17 31.32 11.71
N LEU A 13 17.87 30.28 12.50
CA LEU A 13 18.39 28.92 12.36
C LEU A 13 17.34 27.93 11.81
N GLY A 14 16.17 28.41 11.39
CA GLY A 14 15.13 27.59 10.75
C GLY A 14 14.33 26.72 11.72
N LEU A 15 14.30 27.05 13.02
CA LEU A 15 13.53 26.36 14.04
C LEU A 15 12.20 27.06 14.35
N PRO A 16 11.10 26.33 14.61
CA PRO A 16 9.82 26.90 15.08
C PRO A 16 9.97 27.87 16.25
N ILE A 17 9.75 29.16 16.03
CA ILE A 17 9.30 30.14 17.02
C ILE A 17 7.98 29.61 17.60
N ARG A 18 8.11 29.04 18.79
CA ARG A 18 7.05 28.39 19.55
C ARG A 18 6.05 29.40 20.12
N GLY A 19 4.81 28.96 20.31
CA GLY A 19 3.75 29.77 20.89
C GLY A 19 4.09 30.23 22.33
N PRO A 20 3.50 31.34 22.81
CA PRO A 20 3.95 32.09 24.00
C PRO A 20 3.85 31.35 25.35
N ASN A 21 3.43 30.08 25.38
CA ASN A 21 3.15 29.31 26.60
C ASN A 21 3.88 27.95 26.68
N GLU A 22 4.76 27.61 25.75
CA GLU A 22 5.62 26.42 25.89
C GLU A 22 6.94 26.77 26.59
N PRO A 23 7.43 25.93 27.53
CA PRO A 23 8.77 26.12 28.07
C PRO A 23 9.80 26.02 26.92
N PRO A 24 10.81 26.90 26.90
CA PRO A 24 11.81 26.91 25.84
C PRO A 24 12.47 25.53 25.70
N LEU A 25 12.70 25.07 24.46
CA LEU A 25 13.77 24.10 24.27
C LEU A 25 15.05 24.78 24.76
N PRO A 26 15.90 24.08 25.52
CA PRO A 26 17.17 24.65 25.91
C PRO A 26 17.92 25.01 24.61
N ASP A 27 18.19 26.30 24.43
CA ASP A 27 19.30 26.74 23.60
C ASP A 27 20.50 25.90 24.04
N ILE A 28 21.01 25.03 23.17
CA ILE A 28 22.24 24.31 23.47
C ILE A 28 23.31 25.39 23.44
N SER A 29 23.63 25.94 24.62
CA SER A 29 24.64 26.99 24.76
C SER A 29 25.93 26.54 24.09
N GLU A 30 26.76 27.49 23.64
CA GLU A 30 28.12 27.16 23.17
C GLU A 30 28.86 26.28 24.19
N ASP A 31 28.63 26.50 25.49
CA ASP A 31 29.11 25.65 26.58
C ASP A 31 28.58 24.21 26.51
N ALA A 32 27.29 24.00 26.22
CA ALA A 32 26.70 22.67 26.06
C ALA A 32 27.19 21.97 24.78
N MET A 33 27.43 22.72 23.70
CA MET A 33 28.04 22.21 22.47
C MET A 33 29.52 21.83 22.70
N GLN A 34 30.27 22.67 23.41
CA GLN A 34 31.66 22.40 23.79
C GLN A 34 31.75 21.21 24.76
N ARG A 35 30.80 21.06 25.68
CA ARG A 35 30.65 19.86 26.54
C ARG A 35 30.39 18.61 25.72
N LEU A 36 29.48 18.67 24.74
CA LEU A 36 29.20 17.53 23.85
C LEU A 36 30.41 17.15 22.98
N ILE A 37 31.14 18.15 22.47
CA ILE A 37 32.43 17.97 21.77
C ILE A 37 33.46 17.26 22.67
N ASN A 38 33.45 17.58 23.97
CA ASN A 38 34.29 16.97 25.00
C ASN A 38 33.72 15.65 25.57
N GLY A 39 32.61 15.13 25.03
CA GLY A 39 32.01 13.86 25.43
C GLY A 39 31.12 13.91 26.68
N ASP A 40 30.72 15.10 27.11
CA ASP A 40 29.78 15.30 28.22
C ASP A 40 28.34 15.44 27.70
N PHE A 41 27.55 14.39 27.95
CA PHE A 41 26.13 14.28 27.56
C PHE A 41 25.17 14.55 28.74
N SER A 42 25.65 15.13 29.84
CA SER A 42 24.86 15.23 31.09
C SER A 42 23.73 16.27 31.06
N ASP A 43 23.86 17.33 30.24
CA ASP A 43 22.89 18.44 30.16
C ASP A 43 21.92 18.35 28.97
N ILE A 44 22.07 17.34 28.12
CA ILE A 44 21.27 17.18 26.92
C ILE A 44 20.45 15.90 27.10
N SER A 45 19.14 15.98 26.90
CA SER A 45 18.19 14.86 27.00
C SER A 45 18.36 13.82 25.88
N LEU A 46 19.60 13.52 25.50
CA LEU A 46 20.00 12.53 24.52
C LEU A 46 20.46 11.23 25.20
N PRO A 47 20.24 10.08 24.57
CA PRO A 47 20.75 8.82 25.10
C PRO A 47 22.29 8.82 25.10
N LYS A 48 22.90 8.28 26.15
CA LYS A 48 24.37 8.20 26.28
C LYS A 48 24.95 7.18 25.28
N PRO A 49 26.10 7.48 24.63
CA PRO A 49 26.82 6.50 23.82
C PRO A 49 27.15 5.23 24.62
N SER A 50 27.32 4.11 23.93
CA SER A 50 27.73 2.85 24.61
C SER A 50 29.16 2.91 25.12
N SER A 51 30.03 3.68 24.46
CA SER A 51 31.44 3.90 24.83
C SER A 51 32.00 5.12 24.08
N MET A 52 33.19 5.56 24.50
CA MET A 52 33.95 6.70 23.93
C MET A 52 35.38 6.23 23.60
N PRO A 53 35.60 5.46 22.52
CA PRO A 53 36.90 4.89 22.21
C PRO A 53 37.91 5.95 21.74
N SER A 54 39.20 5.67 21.91
CA SER A 54 40.26 6.44 21.23
C SER A 54 40.29 6.14 19.73
N ARG A 55 40.99 6.99 18.95
CA ARG A 55 41.21 6.76 17.52
C ARG A 55 41.88 5.40 17.26
N GLU A 56 42.89 5.05 18.04
CA GLU A 56 43.67 3.81 17.91
C GLU A 56 42.81 2.59 18.27
N GLU A 57 41.94 2.71 19.28
CA GLU A 57 40.99 1.65 19.64
C GLU A 57 39.97 1.41 18.53
N ALA A 58 39.38 2.49 17.98
CA ALA A 58 38.45 2.40 16.87
C ALA A 58 39.12 1.85 15.60
N GLN A 59 40.36 2.27 15.29
CA GLN A 59 41.14 1.75 14.17
C GLN A 59 41.45 0.26 14.31
N ARG A 60 41.84 -0.18 15.51
CA ARG A 60 42.12 -1.59 15.79
C ARG A 60 40.86 -2.43 15.63
N GLU A 61 39.75 -2.04 16.26
CA GLU A 61 38.49 -2.77 16.16
C GLU A 61 37.98 -2.82 14.71
N ALA A 62 37.99 -1.68 14.00
CA ALA A 62 37.56 -1.63 12.60
C ALA A 62 38.39 -2.58 11.74
N ARG A 63 39.72 -2.57 11.89
CA ARG A 63 40.62 -3.45 11.13
C ARG A 63 40.41 -4.93 11.43
N GLU A 64 40.26 -5.28 12.71
CA GLU A 64 39.97 -6.66 13.14
C GLU A 64 38.66 -7.17 12.52
N ARG A 65 37.57 -6.40 12.66
CA ARG A 65 36.27 -6.78 12.11
C ARG A 65 36.27 -6.81 10.58
N SER A 66 36.87 -5.83 9.91
CA SER A 66 37.00 -5.83 8.44
C SER A 66 37.76 -7.04 7.93
N THR A 67 38.81 -7.48 8.63
CA THR A 67 39.55 -8.71 8.27
C THR A 67 38.63 -9.93 8.32
N GLU A 68 37.80 -10.06 9.36
CA GLU A 68 36.84 -11.16 9.47
C GLU A 68 35.69 -11.06 8.45
N VAL A 69 35.18 -9.85 8.20
CA VAL A 69 34.13 -9.59 7.19
C VAL A 69 34.61 -10.01 5.81
N ILE A 70 35.77 -9.51 5.37
CA ILE A 70 36.31 -9.78 4.03
C ILE A 70 36.68 -11.26 3.88
N SER A 71 37.27 -11.89 4.90
CA SER A 71 37.60 -13.32 4.83
C SER A 71 36.36 -14.22 4.82
N SER A 72 35.33 -13.91 5.62
CA SER A 72 34.06 -14.65 5.63
C SER A 72 33.29 -14.47 4.31
N TRP A 73 33.27 -13.25 3.76
CA TRP A 73 32.69 -12.96 2.46
C TRP A 73 33.37 -13.75 1.34
N ASN A 74 34.71 -13.72 1.28
CA ASN A 74 35.47 -14.48 0.28
C ASN A 74 35.21 -15.98 0.37
N THR A 75 35.13 -16.52 1.60
CA THR A 75 34.80 -17.92 1.84
C THR A 75 33.38 -18.24 1.33
N LEU A 76 32.39 -17.44 1.71
CA LEU A 76 31.00 -17.61 1.28
C LEU A 76 30.88 -17.56 -0.25
N ARG A 77 31.50 -16.55 -0.87
CA ARG A 77 31.54 -16.36 -2.32
C ARG A 77 32.10 -17.60 -3.02
N GLN A 78 33.25 -18.10 -2.58
CA GLN A 78 33.90 -19.27 -3.18
C GLN A 78 33.04 -20.53 -3.06
N ILE A 79 32.35 -20.73 -1.93
CA ILE A 79 31.41 -21.84 -1.74
C ILE A 79 30.24 -21.73 -2.74
N LEU A 80 29.63 -20.55 -2.88
CA LEU A 80 28.47 -20.37 -3.77
C LEU A 80 28.84 -20.50 -5.25
N GLU A 81 29.99 -19.94 -5.66
CA GLU A 81 30.52 -20.09 -7.02
C GLU A 81 30.69 -21.57 -7.44
N ARG A 82 30.81 -22.51 -6.50
CA ARG A 82 31.05 -23.94 -6.75
C ARG A 82 29.85 -24.84 -6.43
N HIS A 83 29.05 -24.49 -5.42
CA HIS A 83 28.11 -25.41 -4.79
C HIS A 83 26.68 -24.86 -4.62
N GLU A 84 26.37 -23.66 -5.13
CA GLU A 84 25.06 -23.03 -4.91
C GLU A 84 23.87 -23.89 -5.38
N ASP A 85 23.98 -24.57 -6.52
CA ASP A 85 22.94 -25.50 -7.01
C ASP A 85 22.66 -26.65 -6.04
N VAL A 86 23.71 -27.19 -5.42
CA VAL A 86 23.61 -28.29 -4.46
C VAL A 86 22.96 -27.78 -3.17
N ILE A 87 23.36 -26.60 -2.69
CA ILE A 87 22.76 -25.92 -1.54
C ILE A 87 21.26 -25.71 -1.77
N ARG A 88 20.88 -25.12 -2.91
CA ARG A 88 19.49 -24.82 -3.27
C ARG A 88 18.64 -26.10 -3.31
N LYS A 89 19.13 -27.17 -3.98
CA LYS A 89 18.44 -28.47 -4.05
C LYS A 89 18.28 -29.14 -2.69
N ARG A 90 19.28 -29.03 -1.81
CA ARG A 90 19.21 -29.61 -0.45
C ARG A 90 18.27 -28.84 0.45
N TRP A 91 18.34 -27.51 0.41
CA TRP A 91 17.52 -26.65 1.24
C TRP A 91 16.02 -26.78 0.92
N THR A 92 15.68 -26.78 -0.37
CA THR A 92 14.28 -26.95 -0.83
C THR A 92 13.67 -28.28 -0.38
N LYS A 93 14.46 -29.36 -0.32
CA LYS A 93 14.02 -30.67 0.18
C LYS A 93 13.83 -30.76 1.70
N LYS A 94 14.36 -29.82 2.48
CA LYS A 94 14.25 -29.85 3.96
C LYS A 94 12.92 -29.25 4.43
N THR A 95 12.34 -29.85 5.48
CA THR A 95 11.15 -29.31 6.15
C THR A 95 11.50 -28.07 7.00
N LYS A 96 10.50 -27.24 7.34
CA LYS A 96 10.69 -26.06 8.20
C LYS A 96 11.41 -26.38 9.52
N VAL A 97 11.11 -27.54 10.13
CA VAL A 97 11.76 -27.99 11.37
C VAL A 97 13.25 -28.29 11.16
N LEU A 98 13.59 -29.02 10.09
CA LEU A 98 14.99 -29.33 9.78
C LEU A 98 15.78 -28.07 9.40
N ARG A 99 15.15 -27.14 8.68
CA ARG A 99 15.72 -25.82 8.39
C ARG A 99 16.02 -25.05 9.67
N GLY A 100 15.07 -24.99 10.61
CA GLY A 100 15.26 -24.36 11.91
C GLY A 100 16.42 -24.96 12.72
N LYS A 101 16.60 -26.29 12.67
CA LYS A 101 17.75 -26.96 13.32
C LYS A 101 19.10 -26.52 12.74
N ILE A 102 19.19 -26.37 11.41
CA ILE A 102 20.42 -25.88 10.76
C ILE A 102 20.71 -24.45 11.18
N ILE A 103 19.69 -23.58 11.15
CA ILE A 103 19.81 -22.18 11.54
C ILE A 103 20.31 -22.04 12.99
N LEU A 104 19.71 -22.77 13.92
CA LEU A 104 20.08 -22.72 15.34
C LEU A 104 21.42 -23.41 15.65
N ALA A 105 21.88 -24.33 14.81
CA ALA A 105 23.22 -24.88 14.92
C ALA A 105 24.29 -23.85 14.51
N ALA A 106 24.02 -23.05 13.48
CA ALA A 106 24.90 -21.98 13.03
C ALA A 106 24.85 -20.73 13.92
N TRP A 107 23.69 -20.40 14.48
CA TRP A 107 23.51 -19.28 15.41
C TRP A 107 22.63 -19.71 16.60
N PRO A 108 23.27 -20.17 17.70
CA PRO A 108 22.57 -20.52 18.92
C PRO A 108 21.82 -19.32 19.51
N ASN A 109 20.60 -19.54 20.01
CA ASN A 109 19.74 -18.51 20.62
C ASN A 109 19.22 -17.40 19.67
N MET A 110 19.26 -17.60 18.34
CA MET A 110 18.61 -16.68 17.40
C MET A 110 17.13 -16.44 17.75
N SER A 111 16.68 -15.20 17.62
CA SER A 111 15.28 -14.80 17.82
C SER A 111 14.30 -15.70 17.07
N ALA A 112 13.25 -16.14 17.76
CA ALA A 112 12.34 -17.15 17.21
C ALA A 112 11.27 -16.57 16.25
N LYS A 113 10.92 -15.30 16.38
CA LYS A 113 9.78 -14.67 15.71
C LYS A 113 10.21 -13.58 14.73
N HIS A 114 9.36 -13.34 13.74
CA HIS A 114 9.41 -12.16 12.87
C HIS A 114 9.48 -10.88 13.70
N ARG A 115 10.34 -9.94 13.29
CA ARG A 115 10.49 -8.60 13.87
C ARG A 115 10.56 -8.60 15.40
N PRO A 116 11.61 -9.24 15.96
CA PRO A 116 11.80 -9.31 17.40
C PRO A 116 12.04 -7.92 18.02
N ASP A 117 12.48 -6.92 17.24
CA ASP A 117 12.56 -5.50 17.61
C ASP A 117 11.19 -4.90 17.94
N TYR A 118 10.15 -5.23 17.16
CA TYR A 118 8.78 -4.79 17.42
C TYR A 118 8.21 -5.48 18.66
N GLU A 119 8.49 -6.78 18.84
CA GLU A 119 8.11 -7.49 20.07
C GLU A 119 8.83 -6.93 21.30
N ALA A 120 10.11 -6.56 21.15
CA ALA A 120 10.90 -5.95 22.22
C ALA A 120 10.32 -4.60 22.65
N ILE A 121 10.06 -3.70 21.70
CA ILE A 121 9.54 -2.36 22.03
C ILE A 121 8.12 -2.40 22.58
N PHE A 122 7.28 -3.31 22.07
CA PHE A 122 5.96 -3.57 22.61
C PHE A 122 6.01 -4.01 24.09
N LYS A 123 7.03 -4.81 24.46
CA LYS A 123 7.22 -5.32 25.84
C LYS A 123 7.91 -4.34 26.78
N GLU A 124 8.88 -3.57 26.29
CA GLU A 124 9.67 -2.64 27.12
C GLU A 124 8.93 -1.30 27.33
N GLY A 125 7.99 -0.95 26.43
CA GLY A 125 7.20 0.28 26.52
C GLY A 125 8.04 1.55 26.26
N PRO A 126 7.45 2.74 26.43
CA PRO A 126 8.09 4.02 26.05
C PRO A 126 9.23 4.47 26.99
N ASN A 127 9.46 3.81 28.12
CA ASN A 127 10.41 4.24 29.17
C ASN A 127 11.86 3.77 28.95
N LEU A 128 12.19 3.36 27.72
CA LEU A 128 13.49 2.76 27.36
C LEU A 128 14.67 3.74 27.46
N GLN A 129 14.41 5.05 27.47
CA GLN A 129 15.45 6.10 27.46
C GLN A 129 16.45 6.03 28.63
N ASN A 130 16.14 5.33 29.73
CA ASN A 130 16.98 5.29 30.94
C ASN A 130 17.44 3.89 31.39
N ALA A 131 17.08 2.81 30.68
CA ALA A 131 17.39 1.44 31.09
C ALA A 131 18.15 0.69 29.99
N LYS A 132 19.18 -0.10 30.37
CA LYS A 132 19.83 -1.02 29.43
C LYS A 132 18.79 -2.05 28.95
N THR A 133 18.55 -2.10 27.64
CA THR A 133 17.64 -3.09 27.05
C THR A 133 18.12 -4.51 27.36
N ARG A 134 17.17 -5.42 27.61
CA ARG A 134 17.46 -6.87 27.67
C ARG A 134 17.36 -7.54 26.30
N PHE A 135 17.01 -6.79 25.26
CA PHE A 135 16.76 -7.29 23.91
C PHE A 135 17.77 -6.75 22.87
N ARG A 136 19.02 -6.49 23.27
CA ARG A 136 20.07 -5.95 22.36
C ARG A 136 20.13 -6.69 21.02
N GLU A 137 20.14 -8.02 21.05
CA GLU A 137 20.22 -8.81 19.81
C GLU A 137 19.00 -8.66 18.91
N ALA A 138 17.80 -8.50 19.49
CA ALA A 138 16.57 -8.30 18.73
C ALA A 138 16.59 -6.95 17.99
N TYR A 139 17.10 -5.91 18.64
CA TYR A 139 17.25 -4.58 18.04
C TYR A 139 18.38 -4.50 17.01
N MET A 140 19.45 -5.27 17.20
CA MET A 140 20.61 -5.25 16.30
C MET A 140 20.42 -6.09 15.03
N TRP A 141 19.68 -7.21 15.11
CA TRP A 141 19.43 -8.09 13.98
C TRP A 141 17.94 -8.47 13.82
N PRO A 142 17.05 -7.49 13.56
CA PRO A 142 15.61 -7.76 13.51
C PRO A 142 15.18 -8.72 12.40
N TYR A 143 15.95 -8.80 11.32
CA TYR A 143 15.69 -9.72 10.20
C TYR A 143 16.42 -11.07 10.35
N MET A 144 17.26 -11.25 11.36
CA MET A 144 17.90 -12.55 11.62
C MET A 144 17.06 -13.32 12.64
N ASN A 145 16.02 -13.98 12.15
CA ASN A 145 15.10 -14.76 12.98
C ASN A 145 14.73 -16.11 12.34
N VAL A 146 14.37 -17.07 13.18
CA VAL A 146 14.07 -18.45 12.76
C VAL A 146 12.79 -18.52 11.94
N GLU A 147 11.78 -17.72 12.27
CA GLU A 147 10.48 -17.73 11.60
C GLU A 147 10.60 -17.44 10.09
N ASP A 148 11.36 -16.40 9.76
CA ASP A 148 11.55 -15.91 8.38
C ASP A 148 12.60 -16.72 7.63
N LEU A 149 13.77 -16.94 8.23
CA LEU A 149 14.88 -17.63 7.54
C LEU A 149 14.54 -19.10 7.22
N ALA A 150 13.71 -19.75 8.03
CA ALA A 150 13.24 -21.12 7.75
C ALA A 150 12.13 -21.18 6.68
N LYS A 151 11.51 -20.04 6.33
CA LYS A 151 10.39 -19.95 5.39
C LYS A 151 10.89 -20.01 3.94
N GLY A 152 10.30 -20.90 3.14
CA GLY A 152 10.47 -20.92 1.69
C GLY A 152 11.92 -20.80 1.23
N LYS A 153 12.20 -19.71 0.50
CA LYS A 153 13.48 -19.38 -0.14
C LYS A 153 14.31 -18.31 0.59
N THR A 154 13.86 -17.80 1.73
CA THR A 154 14.44 -16.62 2.39
C THR A 154 15.95 -16.76 2.65
N LEU A 155 16.39 -17.86 3.27
CA LEU A 155 17.83 -18.11 3.47
C LEU A 155 18.61 -18.20 2.15
N LEU A 156 18.01 -18.73 1.08
CA LEU A 156 18.67 -18.83 -0.23
C LEU A 156 18.84 -17.46 -0.87
N LEU A 157 17.85 -16.57 -0.71
CA LEU A 157 17.96 -15.17 -1.14
C LEU A 157 19.10 -14.48 -0.39
N LEU A 158 19.16 -14.65 0.94
CA LEU A 158 20.21 -14.06 1.77
C LEU A 158 21.61 -14.59 1.43
N LEU A 159 21.75 -15.91 1.22
CA LEU A 159 23.01 -16.53 0.79
C LEU A 159 23.47 -15.95 -0.54
N ASN A 160 22.59 -15.95 -1.55
CA ASN A 160 22.91 -15.46 -2.87
C ASN A 160 23.28 -13.96 -2.83
N SER A 161 22.46 -13.12 -2.20
CA SER A 161 22.72 -11.68 -2.13
C SER A 161 24.04 -11.37 -1.43
N ARG A 162 24.28 -11.91 -0.23
CA ARG A 162 25.48 -11.62 0.58
C ARG A 162 26.75 -12.29 0.08
N GLY A 163 26.66 -13.40 -0.65
CA GLY A 163 27.82 -14.13 -1.15
C GLY A 163 28.25 -13.74 -2.56
N ARG A 164 27.35 -13.21 -3.39
CA ARG A 164 27.65 -12.78 -4.78
C ARG A 164 28.07 -11.31 -4.90
N HIS A 165 28.00 -10.55 -3.81
CA HIS A 165 28.15 -9.10 -3.81
C HIS A 165 29.02 -8.62 -2.65
N PRO A 166 29.80 -7.53 -2.81
CA PRO A 166 30.70 -7.07 -1.76
C PRO A 166 29.95 -6.49 -0.54
N PRO A 167 30.53 -6.57 0.67
CA PRO A 167 29.91 -6.07 1.90
C PRO A 167 29.57 -4.57 1.88
N SER A 168 30.33 -3.77 1.13
CA SER A 168 30.09 -2.33 0.96
C SER A 168 28.70 -1.99 0.43
N MET A 169 28.13 -2.85 -0.44
CA MET A 169 26.78 -2.62 -0.97
C MET A 169 25.66 -2.74 0.08
N PHE A 170 25.94 -3.33 1.24
CA PHE A 170 24.95 -3.55 2.29
C PHE A 170 25.11 -2.62 3.49
N ALA A 171 26.17 -1.80 3.55
CA ALA A 171 26.51 -1.02 4.74
C ALA A 171 25.36 -0.14 5.26
N HIS A 172 24.73 0.65 4.37
CA HIS A 172 23.55 1.43 4.74
C HIS A 172 22.34 0.57 5.11
N ALA A 173 22.08 -0.50 4.37
CA ALA A 173 20.93 -1.38 4.62
C ALA A 173 21.07 -2.08 5.98
N ASP A 174 22.28 -2.49 6.35
CA ASP A 174 22.59 -3.12 7.64
C ASP A 174 22.40 -2.13 8.80
N PHE A 175 22.86 -0.88 8.64
CA PHE A 175 22.63 0.16 9.64
C PHE A 175 21.14 0.50 9.79
N ASN A 176 20.45 0.70 8.67
CA ASN A 176 19.03 1.03 8.63
C ASN A 176 18.15 -0.12 9.17
N ALA A 177 18.58 -1.37 9.01
CA ALA A 177 17.87 -2.52 9.60
C ALA A 177 17.76 -2.39 11.12
N ALA A 178 18.78 -1.86 11.80
CA ALA A 178 18.80 -1.66 13.26
C ALA A 178 18.12 -0.35 13.72
N ARG A 179 17.35 0.33 12.86
CA ARG A 179 16.74 1.65 13.12
C ARG A 179 15.96 1.72 14.42
N VAL A 180 15.06 0.77 14.66
CA VAL A 180 14.22 0.78 15.88
C VAL A 180 15.09 0.80 17.13
N GLY A 181 16.21 0.08 17.12
CA GLY A 181 17.16 0.03 18.23
C GLY A 181 17.83 1.36 18.52
N HIS A 182 18.38 2.01 17.49
CA HIS A 182 19.19 3.21 17.70
C HIS A 182 18.38 4.50 17.78
N VAL A 183 17.25 4.59 17.07
CA VAL A 183 16.36 5.75 17.16
C VAL A 183 15.60 5.77 18.49
N SER A 184 15.28 4.60 19.06
CA SER A 184 14.66 4.52 20.39
C SER A 184 15.64 4.73 21.55
N GLY A 185 16.95 4.70 21.29
CA GLY A 185 17.99 4.68 22.31
C GLY A 185 18.17 3.34 23.03
N ALA A 186 17.48 2.27 22.59
CA ALA A 186 17.62 0.92 23.18
C ALA A 186 19.06 0.39 23.08
N ILE A 187 19.70 0.65 21.94
CA ILE A 187 21.11 0.40 21.70
C ILE A 187 21.72 1.71 21.20
N MET A 188 22.89 2.09 21.70
CA MET A 188 23.56 3.33 21.29
C MET A 188 24.94 3.03 20.71
N PRO A 189 25.30 3.62 19.56
CA PRO A 189 26.62 3.43 18.98
C PRO A 189 27.69 4.03 19.89
N ALA A 190 28.95 3.63 19.70
CA ALA A 190 30.08 4.34 20.28
C ALA A 190 30.14 5.77 19.72
N PHE A 191 30.78 6.69 20.43
CA PHE A 191 30.97 8.04 19.93
C PHE A 191 32.46 8.39 19.89
N LEU A 192 32.92 8.79 18.71
CA LEU A 192 34.25 9.32 18.47
C LEU A 192 34.08 10.54 17.57
N ASN A 193 34.38 11.72 18.12
CA ASN A 193 34.17 13.00 17.46
C ASN A 193 35.20 13.23 16.34
N VAL A 194 34.88 14.08 15.37
CA VAL A 194 35.77 14.57 14.27
C VAL A 194 36.48 13.52 13.41
N HIS A 195 35.90 12.32 13.35
CA HIS A 195 36.40 11.23 12.53
C HIS A 195 35.27 10.63 11.70
N SER A 196 35.65 9.90 10.67
CA SER A 196 34.74 9.10 9.86
C SER A 196 35.29 7.69 9.69
N ILE A 197 34.39 6.73 9.54
CA ILE A 197 34.71 5.41 8.99
C ILE A 197 34.21 5.34 7.56
N LEU A 198 35.12 4.96 6.67
CA LEU A 198 34.83 4.71 5.27
C LEU A 198 34.72 3.20 5.06
N LEU A 199 33.59 2.79 4.50
CA LEU A 199 33.26 1.39 4.18
C LEU A 199 33.26 1.20 2.66
N ASP A 200 34.25 1.81 2.01
CA ASP A 200 34.45 1.75 0.57
C ASP A 200 35.39 0.60 0.20
N GLY A 201 35.19 -0.01 -0.97
CA GLY A 201 36.08 -1.04 -1.49
C GLY A 201 35.81 -2.47 -0.99
N GLU A 202 36.76 -3.37 -1.28
CA GLU A 202 36.64 -4.82 -1.10
C GLU A 202 37.86 -5.45 -0.39
N THR A 203 38.77 -4.63 0.15
CA THR A 203 39.98 -5.09 0.83
C THR A 203 40.04 -4.61 2.28
N VAL A 204 40.89 -5.21 3.11
CA VAL A 204 41.03 -4.83 4.53
C VAL A 204 41.61 -3.41 4.68
N GLU A 205 42.37 -2.93 3.70
CA GLU A 205 42.97 -1.60 3.67
C GLU A 205 41.96 -0.51 3.31
N THR A 206 40.93 -0.86 2.54
CA THR A 206 39.92 0.08 2.01
C THR A 206 38.64 0.05 2.85
N TYR A 207 38.21 -1.15 3.23
CA TYR A 207 36.98 -1.40 3.98
C TYR A 207 37.20 -1.25 5.49
N GLY A 208 36.57 -0.25 6.12
CA GLY A 208 36.69 0.01 7.57
C GLY A 208 37.81 0.98 7.93
N ARG A 209 38.19 1.87 7.00
CA ARG A 209 39.25 2.86 7.22
C ARG A 209 38.74 4.01 8.11
N VAL A 210 39.37 4.22 9.26
CA VAL A 210 39.09 5.37 10.14
C VAL A 210 39.97 6.56 9.75
N VAL A 211 39.35 7.71 9.47
CA VAL A 211 40.02 8.92 8.98
C VAL A 211 39.65 10.12 9.85
N SER A 212 40.62 10.97 10.18
CA SER A 212 40.38 12.26 10.86
C SER A 212 39.94 13.32 9.85
N TRP A 213 39.02 14.19 10.22
CA TRP A 213 38.59 15.30 9.36
C TRP A 213 39.69 16.33 9.10
N ASP A 214 40.68 16.43 9.99
CA ASP A 214 41.85 17.29 9.78
C ASP A 214 42.78 16.75 8.68
N GLU A 215 42.81 15.41 8.51
CA GLU A 215 43.64 14.73 7.52
C GLU A 215 42.94 14.64 6.16
N ASP A 216 41.62 14.54 6.15
CA ASP A 216 40.78 14.44 4.96
C ASP A 216 39.50 15.27 5.14
N PRO A 217 39.51 16.56 4.71
CA PRO A 217 38.34 17.42 4.81
C PRO A 217 37.13 16.89 4.04
N GLU A 218 37.33 16.06 3.00
CA GLU A 218 36.21 15.45 2.29
C GLU A 218 35.50 14.39 3.13
N ALA A 219 36.17 13.76 4.09
CA ALA A 219 35.57 12.74 4.95
C ALA A 219 34.40 13.29 5.79
N MET A 220 34.52 14.54 6.25
CA MET A 220 33.45 15.26 6.93
C MET A 220 32.24 15.41 5.99
N MET A 221 32.45 15.96 4.79
CA MET A 221 31.38 16.18 3.81
C MET A 221 30.74 14.88 3.36
N LYS A 222 31.53 13.82 3.13
CA LYS A 222 31.04 12.47 2.81
C LYS A 222 30.12 11.96 3.90
N THR A 223 30.45 12.18 5.18
CA THR A 223 29.60 11.74 6.30
C THR A 223 28.26 12.47 6.34
N PHE A 224 28.25 13.80 6.18
CA PHE A 224 26.99 14.57 6.16
C PHE A 224 26.14 14.29 4.92
N ASN A 225 26.77 13.99 3.78
CA ASN A 225 26.07 13.66 2.54
C ASN A 225 25.62 12.18 2.47
N GLY A 226 25.87 11.38 3.51
CA GLY A 226 25.48 9.98 3.56
C GLY A 226 26.38 9.04 2.75
N LEU A 227 27.58 9.48 2.34
CA LEU A 227 28.60 8.66 1.67
C LEU A 227 29.67 8.11 2.64
N GLY A 228 29.70 8.61 3.87
CA GLY A 228 30.58 8.14 4.94
C GLY A 228 29.80 7.92 6.23
N TYR A 229 30.44 7.30 7.23
CA TYR A 229 29.79 6.92 8.47
C TYR A 229 30.48 7.56 9.67
N GLN A 230 29.68 7.93 10.67
CA GLN A 230 30.24 8.23 11.99
C GLN A 230 30.91 6.97 12.55
N PRO A 231 32.01 7.05 13.33
CA PRO A 231 32.77 5.88 13.70
C PRO A 231 31.96 4.81 14.45
N GLY A 232 31.07 5.22 15.35
CA GLY A 232 30.17 4.28 16.03
C GLY A 232 29.20 3.56 15.09
N GLN A 233 28.71 4.24 14.04
CA GLN A 233 27.86 3.62 13.01
C GLN A 233 28.67 2.63 12.19
N GLY A 234 29.89 3.01 11.76
CA GLY A 234 30.78 2.14 10.99
C GLY A 234 31.17 0.87 11.75
N LEU A 235 31.52 0.98 13.03
CA LEU A 235 31.85 -0.17 13.88
C LEU A 235 30.65 -1.13 14.05
N TRP A 236 29.43 -0.58 14.18
CA TRP A 236 28.22 -1.38 14.22
C TRP A 236 27.93 -2.11 12.92
N ILE A 237 28.09 -1.43 11.78
CA ILE A 237 27.93 -2.08 10.46
C ILE A 237 28.89 -3.26 10.35
N LEU A 238 30.16 -3.07 10.75
CA LEU A 238 31.14 -4.15 10.78
C LEU A 238 30.75 -5.29 11.73
N GLU A 239 30.23 -5.00 12.94
CA GLU A 239 29.71 -6.03 13.86
C GLU A 239 28.54 -6.81 13.24
N ILE A 240 27.60 -6.11 12.59
CA ILE A 240 26.44 -6.73 11.94
C ILE A 240 26.91 -7.67 10.83
N GLN A 241 27.74 -7.18 9.92
CA GLN A 241 28.21 -7.93 8.76
C GLN A 241 29.09 -9.12 9.15
N GLN A 242 29.98 -8.95 10.13
CA GLN A 242 30.83 -10.01 10.65
C GLN A 242 29.97 -11.19 11.12
N LYS A 243 28.94 -10.92 11.94
CA LYS A 243 28.07 -11.96 12.48
C LYS A 243 27.21 -12.62 11.39
N VAL A 244 26.65 -11.82 10.49
CA VAL A 244 25.80 -12.32 9.39
C VAL A 244 26.61 -13.20 8.43
N LEU A 245 27.78 -12.75 7.96
CA LEU A 245 28.59 -13.51 7.00
C LEU A 245 29.11 -14.82 7.60
N ARG A 246 29.56 -14.79 8.86
CA ARG A 246 29.97 -16.02 9.57
C ARG A 246 28.81 -17.02 9.68
N PHE A 247 27.64 -16.55 10.09
CA PHE A 247 26.43 -17.38 10.15
C PHE A 247 26.09 -18.04 8.80
N LEU A 248 26.24 -17.31 7.69
CA LEU A 248 25.97 -17.84 6.36
C LEU A 248 26.98 -18.90 5.94
N VAL A 249 28.27 -18.71 6.23
CA VAL A 249 29.30 -19.73 6.03
C VAL A 249 29.01 -21.00 6.85
N ASP A 250 28.64 -20.84 8.11
CA ASP A 250 28.29 -21.97 8.99
C ASP A 250 27.03 -22.71 8.50
N CYS A 251 26.04 -21.99 7.94
CA CYS A 251 24.90 -22.60 7.27
C CYS A 251 25.32 -23.42 6.05
N CYS A 252 26.25 -22.92 5.22
CA CYS A 252 26.79 -23.66 4.10
C CYS A 252 27.45 -24.96 4.55
N TYR A 253 28.29 -24.92 5.59
CA TYR A 253 28.92 -26.11 6.16
C TYR A 253 27.89 -27.12 6.68
N ALA A 254 26.85 -26.67 7.38
CA ALA A 254 25.79 -27.55 7.87
C ALA A 254 24.97 -28.19 6.72
N ILE A 255 24.71 -27.47 5.63
CA ILE A 255 24.00 -27.98 4.46
C ILE A 255 24.87 -28.96 3.66
N LEU A 256 26.17 -28.68 3.57
CA LEU A 256 27.17 -29.42 2.81
C LEU A 256 28.06 -30.31 3.71
N HIS A 257 27.52 -30.79 4.82
CA HIS A 257 28.23 -31.54 5.88
C HIS A 257 29.02 -32.79 5.44
N GLU A 258 28.86 -33.25 4.20
CA GLU A 258 29.63 -34.37 3.62
C GLU A 258 30.97 -33.94 3.01
N PHE A 259 31.15 -32.64 2.74
CA PHE A 259 32.39 -32.08 2.22
C PHE A 259 33.20 -31.48 3.38
N SER A 260 34.52 -31.66 3.36
CA SER A 260 35.38 -30.93 4.28
C SER A 260 35.42 -29.45 3.89
N PRO A 261 35.60 -28.51 4.85
CA PRO A 261 35.68 -27.08 4.54
C PRO A 261 36.72 -26.73 3.47
N ALA A 262 37.87 -27.41 3.46
CA ALA A 262 38.92 -27.19 2.47
C ALA A 262 38.50 -27.59 1.04
N LEU A 263 37.69 -28.65 0.88
CA LEU A 263 37.20 -29.08 -0.43
C LEU A 263 36.18 -28.11 -1.02
N LEU A 264 35.41 -27.43 -0.17
CA LEU A 264 34.36 -26.49 -0.59
C LEU A 264 34.90 -25.21 -1.25
N VAL A 265 36.15 -24.86 -0.95
CA VAL A 265 36.84 -23.69 -1.50
C VAL A 265 38.01 -24.06 -2.42
N SER A 266 38.21 -25.35 -2.69
CA SER A 266 39.32 -25.83 -3.51
C SER A 266 39.29 -25.22 -4.92
N ALA A 267 40.46 -24.81 -5.41
CA ALA A 267 40.65 -24.35 -6.78
C ALA A 267 40.45 -25.48 -7.82
N GLU A 268 40.51 -26.74 -7.39
CA GLU A 268 40.27 -27.91 -8.25
C GLU A 268 38.78 -28.10 -8.56
N THR A 269 37.89 -27.57 -7.72
CA THR A 269 36.44 -27.61 -7.94
C THR A 269 36.04 -26.53 -8.94
N LYS A 270 35.40 -26.93 -10.04
CA LYS A 270 35.00 -26.03 -11.13
C LYS A 270 33.96 -24.99 -10.66
N VAL A 271 34.19 -23.73 -11.00
CA VAL A 271 33.22 -22.64 -10.86
C VAL A 271 32.06 -22.82 -11.83
N ILE A 272 30.84 -22.67 -11.33
CA ILE A 272 29.57 -22.85 -12.05
C ILE A 272 28.92 -21.47 -12.22
N PRO A 273 28.24 -21.19 -13.36
CA PRO A 273 27.45 -19.98 -13.53
C PRO A 273 26.44 -19.77 -12.41
N GLU A 274 26.08 -18.52 -12.16
CA GLU A 274 25.03 -18.21 -11.19
C GLU A 274 23.70 -18.87 -11.60
N PRO A 275 23.07 -19.64 -10.69
CA PRO A 275 21.78 -20.24 -10.99
C PRO A 275 20.69 -19.17 -11.11
N PRO A 276 19.61 -19.43 -11.87
CA PRO A 276 18.49 -18.51 -11.99
C PRO A 276 17.94 -18.07 -10.63
N SER A 277 17.35 -16.86 -10.58
CA SER A 277 16.73 -16.33 -9.38
C SER A 277 15.71 -17.31 -8.79
N VAL A 278 15.68 -17.45 -7.46
CA VAL A 278 14.72 -18.35 -6.80
C VAL A 278 13.31 -17.78 -6.95
N THR A 279 12.49 -18.39 -7.81
CA THR A 279 11.09 -18.00 -8.03
C THR A 279 10.19 -18.56 -6.92
N ASP A 280 9.10 -17.86 -6.62
CA ASP A 280 8.05 -18.40 -5.75
C ASP A 280 7.19 -19.43 -6.46
N SER A 281 6.51 -20.25 -5.67
CA SER A 281 5.42 -21.10 -6.11
C SER A 281 4.05 -20.42 -5.99
N SER A 282 3.98 -19.15 -5.57
CA SER A 282 2.71 -18.42 -5.47
C SER A 282 2.18 -18.11 -6.87
N GLU A 283 0.86 -18.27 -7.03
CA GLU A 283 0.20 -18.03 -8.33
C GLU A 283 0.31 -16.57 -8.78
N TYR A 284 0.34 -15.63 -7.82
CA TYR A 284 0.47 -14.19 -8.08
C TYR A 284 1.47 -13.51 -7.14
N PRO A 285 2.20 -12.47 -7.61
CA PRO A 285 3.07 -11.65 -6.77
C PRO A 285 2.27 -10.79 -5.78
N THR A 286 2.89 -10.48 -4.63
CA THR A 286 2.32 -9.55 -3.64
C THR A 286 3.38 -8.59 -3.12
N LEU A 287 3.05 -7.31 -2.97
CA LEU A 287 3.97 -6.32 -2.39
C LEU A 287 4.39 -6.70 -0.97
N ALA A 288 3.49 -7.29 -0.18
CA ALA A 288 3.81 -7.80 1.15
C ALA A 288 4.91 -8.88 1.13
N THR A 289 4.86 -9.79 0.15
CA THR A 289 5.92 -10.80 -0.02
C THR A 289 7.22 -10.13 -0.44
N MET A 290 7.16 -9.16 -1.35
CA MET A 290 8.35 -8.40 -1.76
C MET A 290 9.00 -7.67 -0.59
N ALA A 291 8.21 -6.97 0.24
CA ALA A 291 8.67 -6.27 1.44
C ALA A 291 9.28 -7.22 2.47
N THR A 292 8.63 -8.36 2.77
CA THR A 292 9.20 -9.36 3.69
C THR A 292 10.47 -10.02 3.17
N GLU A 293 10.69 -10.05 1.86
CA GLU A 293 11.90 -10.60 1.25
C GLU A 293 13.00 -9.56 1.00
N ALA A 294 12.67 -8.26 1.00
CA ALA A 294 13.59 -7.17 0.70
C ALA A 294 14.86 -7.16 1.59
N PRO A 295 14.79 -7.40 2.92
CA PRO A 295 15.98 -7.45 3.78
C PRO A 295 16.99 -8.55 3.42
N TYR A 296 16.57 -9.54 2.64
CA TYR A 296 17.38 -10.69 2.25
C TYR A 296 17.88 -10.60 0.80
N ARG A 297 17.51 -9.54 0.08
CA ARG A 297 17.94 -9.28 -1.29
C ARG A 297 19.01 -8.18 -1.32
N LEU A 298 19.53 -7.96 -2.53
CA LEU A 298 20.28 -6.75 -2.81
C LEU A 298 19.38 -5.53 -2.57
N PRO A 299 19.92 -4.45 -1.96
CA PRO A 299 19.20 -3.19 -1.89
C PRO A 299 18.67 -2.80 -3.27
N ALA A 300 17.36 -2.55 -3.35
CA ALA A 300 16.69 -2.32 -4.61
C ALA A 300 17.13 -0.99 -5.24
N ARG A 301 17.09 -0.93 -6.57
CA ARG A 301 17.26 0.32 -7.31
C ARG A 301 15.89 0.94 -7.56
N LEU A 302 15.82 2.26 -7.42
CA LEU A 302 14.58 3.01 -7.67
C LEU A 302 14.15 2.90 -9.14
N HIS A 303 13.01 2.25 -9.38
CA HIS A 303 12.48 2.00 -10.72
C HIS A 303 11.22 2.85 -11.01
N PHE A 304 11.40 4.08 -11.51
CA PHE A 304 10.29 5.00 -11.76
C PHE A 304 9.25 4.47 -12.76
N THR A 305 9.61 3.61 -13.71
CA THR A 305 8.63 3.02 -14.64
C THR A 305 7.53 2.27 -13.91
N HIS A 306 7.91 1.44 -12.93
CA HIS A 306 6.94 0.69 -12.13
C HIS A 306 6.13 1.63 -11.23
N LEU A 307 6.79 2.58 -10.56
CA LEU A 307 6.11 3.56 -9.71
C LEU A 307 5.10 4.40 -10.49
N LYS A 308 5.44 4.84 -11.70
CA LYS A 308 4.53 5.58 -12.59
C LYS A 308 3.33 4.75 -13.03
N ALA A 309 3.53 3.46 -13.34
CA ALA A 309 2.43 2.57 -13.68
C ALA A 309 1.45 2.41 -12.51
N LEU A 310 1.98 2.23 -11.31
CA LEU A 310 1.21 2.06 -10.07
C LEU A 310 0.45 3.34 -9.68
N THR A 311 1.09 4.51 -9.77
CA THR A 311 0.41 5.79 -9.49
C THR A 311 -0.59 6.19 -10.56
N ALA A 312 -0.32 5.92 -11.84
CA ALA A 312 -1.29 6.14 -12.92
C ALA A 312 -2.53 5.25 -12.74
N ALA A 313 -2.36 3.99 -12.33
CA ALA A 313 -3.48 3.09 -12.04
C ALA A 313 -4.30 3.57 -10.83
N LYS A 314 -3.64 4.08 -9.77
CA LYS A 314 -4.32 4.65 -8.61
C LYS A 314 -5.06 5.95 -8.94
N LEU A 315 -4.45 6.85 -9.71
CA LEU A 315 -5.09 8.08 -10.19
C LEU A 315 -6.33 7.75 -11.03
N ALA A 316 -6.22 6.79 -11.95
CA ALA A 316 -7.35 6.27 -12.71
C ALA A 316 -8.47 5.70 -11.81
N SER A 317 -8.11 4.97 -10.75
CA SER A 317 -9.06 4.46 -9.76
C SER A 317 -9.77 5.59 -9.00
N ALA A 318 -9.05 6.63 -8.59
CA ALA A 318 -9.62 7.80 -7.91
C ALA A 318 -10.57 8.60 -8.83
N MET A 319 -10.21 8.76 -10.11
CA MET A 319 -11.09 9.35 -11.12
C MET A 319 -12.38 8.54 -11.31
N ASP A 320 -12.27 7.21 -11.37
CA ASP A 320 -13.41 6.31 -11.45
C ASP A 320 -14.30 6.40 -10.20
N HIS A 321 -13.70 6.54 -9.01
CA HIS A 321 -14.41 6.70 -7.75
C HIS A 321 -15.25 7.98 -7.74
N VAL A 322 -14.65 9.14 -8.03
CA VAL A 322 -15.35 10.43 -8.11
C VAL A 322 -16.45 10.41 -9.17
N ARG A 323 -16.19 9.79 -10.33
CA ARG A 323 -17.21 9.62 -11.38
C ARG A 323 -18.38 8.77 -10.90
N SER A 324 -18.09 7.65 -10.22
CA SER A 324 -19.13 6.74 -9.72
C SER A 324 -20.00 7.39 -8.64
N LEU A 325 -19.44 8.26 -7.79
CA LEU A 325 -20.20 9.07 -6.83
C LEU A 325 -21.18 10.05 -7.51
N ARG A 326 -20.86 10.51 -8.73
CA ARG A 326 -21.72 11.38 -9.53
C ARG A 326 -22.74 10.64 -10.40
N GLU A 327 -22.46 9.39 -10.76
CA GLU A 327 -23.20 8.65 -11.79
C GLU A 327 -24.12 7.55 -11.23
N ASP A 328 -23.72 6.84 -10.17
CA ASP A 328 -24.46 5.69 -9.63
C ASP A 328 -25.03 6.06 -8.24
N PRO A 329 -26.35 6.36 -8.11
CA PRO A 329 -26.98 6.72 -6.84
C PRO A 329 -26.81 5.66 -5.78
N GLY A 330 -26.83 4.41 -6.20
CA GLY A 330 -26.60 3.32 -5.30
C GLY A 330 -25.15 3.29 -4.79
N TYR A 331 -24.17 3.57 -5.63
CA TYR A 331 -22.76 3.62 -5.22
C TYR A 331 -22.53 4.77 -4.23
N PHE A 332 -23.12 5.93 -4.53
CA PHE A 332 -23.15 7.06 -3.60
C PHE A 332 -23.73 6.64 -2.24
N ALA A 333 -24.89 5.97 -2.22
CA ALA A 333 -25.50 5.50 -0.98
C ALA A 333 -24.65 4.49 -0.21
N ASP A 334 -24.01 3.53 -0.90
CA ASP A 334 -23.12 2.54 -0.29
C ASP A 334 -21.92 3.24 0.38
N VAL A 335 -21.26 4.17 -0.33
CA VAL A 335 -20.10 4.92 0.20
C VAL A 335 -20.49 5.75 1.42
N ILE A 336 -21.59 6.51 1.34
CA ILE A 336 -22.08 7.31 2.47
C ILE A 336 -22.48 6.42 3.65
N GLY A 337 -23.04 5.23 3.39
CA GLY A 337 -23.35 4.22 4.39
C GLY A 337 -22.10 3.72 5.13
N ASP A 338 -21.06 3.35 4.38
CA ASP A 338 -19.78 2.91 4.95
C ASP A 338 -19.17 4.01 5.83
N TRP A 339 -19.13 5.26 5.34
CA TRP A 339 -18.64 6.39 6.13
C TRP A 339 -19.46 6.61 7.41
N SER A 340 -20.78 6.49 7.34
CA SER A 340 -21.69 6.60 8.49
C SER A 340 -21.42 5.54 9.56
N GLU A 341 -21.17 4.29 9.15
CA GLU A 341 -20.88 3.20 10.07
C GLU A 341 -19.50 3.30 10.75
N HIS A 342 -18.60 4.15 10.25
CA HIS A 342 -17.28 4.38 10.85
C HIS A 342 -17.21 5.71 11.63
N ARG A 343 -18.35 6.33 11.95
CA ARG A 343 -18.42 7.53 12.79
C ARG A 343 -18.43 7.19 14.28
N GLN A 344 -17.66 7.94 15.07
CA GLN A 344 -17.64 7.80 16.54
C GLN A 344 -18.98 8.17 17.18
N GLU A 345 -19.83 8.97 16.53
CA GLU A 345 -21.20 9.25 16.98
C GLU A 345 -22.07 7.98 17.11
N LYS A 346 -21.72 6.87 16.45
CA LYS A 346 -22.40 5.57 16.57
C LYS A 346 -22.06 4.83 17.86
N LEU A 347 -21.02 5.25 18.60
CA LEU A 347 -20.66 4.68 19.90
C LEU A 347 -21.64 5.18 20.98
N LEU A 348 -22.02 4.29 21.88
CA LEU A 348 -22.70 4.67 23.12
C LEU A 348 -21.70 5.32 24.07
N ASP A 349 -22.15 6.27 24.89
CA ASP A 349 -21.29 6.80 25.95
C ASP A 349 -21.21 5.88 27.18
N THR A 350 -20.41 6.31 28.16
CA THR A 350 -20.27 5.68 29.47
C THR A 350 -21.59 5.58 30.25
N ASN A 351 -22.62 6.36 29.89
CA ASN A 351 -23.97 6.27 30.46
C ASN A 351 -24.91 5.36 29.64
N GLY A 352 -24.46 4.82 28.51
CA GLY A 352 -25.27 4.00 27.60
C GLY A 352 -26.13 4.81 26.62
N GLU A 353 -25.94 6.14 26.55
CA GLU A 353 -26.76 7.03 25.74
C GLU A 353 -26.22 7.16 24.31
N ARG A 354 -27.10 7.54 23.37
CA ARG A 354 -26.73 7.85 21.98
C ARG A 354 -26.21 9.28 21.85
N HIS A 355 -25.33 9.50 20.88
CA HIS A 355 -24.81 10.85 20.65
C HIS A 355 -25.96 11.80 20.20
N PRO A 356 -26.09 13.02 20.75
CA PRO A 356 -27.25 13.90 20.51
C PRO A 356 -27.51 14.25 19.02
N VAL A 357 -26.44 14.32 18.23
CA VAL A 357 -26.51 14.67 16.81
C VAL A 357 -26.69 13.46 15.88
N LEU A 358 -26.66 12.22 16.40
CA LEU A 358 -26.75 11.01 15.59
C LEU A 358 -28.04 11.01 14.76
N ASP A 359 -27.92 10.69 13.48
CA ASP A 359 -28.99 10.71 12.47
C ASP A 359 -29.69 12.08 12.27
N LYS A 360 -29.14 13.17 12.84
CA LYS A 360 -29.62 14.55 12.61
C LYS A 360 -28.92 15.20 11.41
N PRO A 361 -29.40 16.35 10.89
CA PRO A 361 -28.77 17.02 9.75
C PRO A 361 -27.27 17.28 9.92
N LEU A 362 -26.82 17.66 11.11
CA LEU A 362 -25.40 17.89 11.36
C LEU A 362 -24.54 16.62 11.19
N PHE A 363 -25.04 15.45 11.60
CA PHE A 363 -24.36 14.18 11.41
C PHE A 363 -24.19 13.87 9.92
N TRP A 364 -25.27 13.97 9.15
CA TRP A 364 -25.21 13.72 7.70
C TRP A 364 -24.35 14.75 6.96
N ASN A 365 -24.32 16.01 7.39
CA ASN A 365 -23.39 17.01 6.86
C ASN A 365 -21.93 16.57 7.03
N ARG A 366 -21.56 16.07 8.21
CA ARG A 366 -20.20 15.59 8.49
C ARG A 366 -19.85 14.32 7.71
N VAL A 367 -20.79 13.38 7.61
CA VAL A 367 -20.58 12.12 6.87
C VAL A 367 -20.37 12.40 5.38
N ILE A 368 -21.27 13.15 4.76
CA ILE A 368 -21.23 13.43 3.32
C ILE A 368 -20.05 14.35 3.00
N GLY A 369 -19.80 15.38 3.81
CA GLY A 369 -18.65 16.26 3.65
C GLY A 369 -17.33 15.51 3.77
N GLY A 370 -17.21 14.58 4.73
CA GLY A 370 -16.03 13.72 4.87
C GLY A 370 -15.82 12.82 3.66
N ALA A 371 -16.87 12.12 3.21
CA ALA A 371 -16.77 11.21 2.07
C ALA A 371 -16.41 11.91 0.76
N ILE A 372 -17.00 13.09 0.49
CA ILE A 372 -16.69 13.85 -0.72
C ILE A 372 -15.30 14.50 -0.60
N GLY A 373 -14.95 15.05 0.56
CA GLY A 373 -13.64 15.64 0.80
C GLY A 373 -12.50 14.66 0.62
N ASP A 374 -12.65 13.44 1.14
CA ASP A 374 -11.69 12.36 0.94
C ASP A 374 -11.60 11.94 -0.53
N ALA A 375 -12.73 11.71 -1.20
CA ALA A 375 -12.74 11.29 -2.61
C ALA A 375 -11.99 12.26 -3.54
N TYR A 376 -12.23 13.57 -3.39
CA TYR A 376 -11.56 14.60 -4.17
C TYR A 376 -10.15 14.91 -3.67
N GLY A 377 -9.91 14.84 -2.36
CA GLY A 377 -8.58 15.00 -1.77
C GLY A 377 -7.61 13.94 -2.28
N ILE A 378 -8.03 12.67 -2.29
CA ILE A 378 -7.27 11.54 -2.86
C ILE A 378 -6.99 11.79 -4.34
N LEU A 379 -8.01 12.15 -5.14
CA LEU A 379 -7.82 12.41 -6.58
C LEU A 379 -6.74 13.47 -6.83
N LEU A 380 -6.80 14.60 -6.12
CA LEU A 380 -5.86 15.70 -6.30
C LEU A 380 -4.46 15.35 -5.79
N ALA A 381 -4.36 14.70 -4.63
CA ALA A 381 -3.07 14.28 -4.07
C ALA A 381 -2.34 13.30 -5.00
N TRP A 382 -3.06 12.30 -5.54
CA TRP A 382 -2.46 11.35 -6.49
C TRP A 382 -2.13 11.98 -7.85
N ASN A 383 -2.81 13.05 -8.25
CA ASN A 383 -2.40 13.83 -9.42
C ASN A 383 -1.04 14.51 -9.18
N ILE A 384 -0.88 15.19 -8.04
CA ILE A 384 0.39 15.84 -7.64
C ILE A 384 1.52 14.82 -7.58
N ILE A 385 1.30 13.68 -6.93
CA ILE A 385 2.29 12.59 -6.83
C ILE A 385 2.67 12.07 -8.22
N SER A 386 1.69 11.88 -9.12
CA SER A 386 1.93 11.41 -10.48
C SER A 386 2.73 12.41 -11.33
N GLU A 387 2.51 13.71 -11.16
CA GLU A 387 3.26 14.77 -11.83
C GLU A 387 4.71 14.80 -11.33
N GLN A 388 4.92 14.77 -10.01
CA GLN A 388 6.25 14.74 -9.39
C GLN A 388 7.04 13.49 -9.78
N LEU A 389 6.41 12.31 -9.85
CA LEU A 389 7.07 11.09 -10.35
C LEU A 389 7.44 11.18 -11.83
N THR A 390 6.66 11.89 -12.63
CA THR A 390 6.96 12.12 -14.04
C THR A 390 8.16 13.05 -14.19
N GLU A 391 8.24 14.11 -13.38
CA GLU A 391 9.39 15.00 -13.29
C GLU A 391 10.64 14.26 -12.80
N LEU A 392 10.54 13.45 -11.75
CA LEU A 392 11.68 12.66 -11.26
C LEU A 392 12.22 11.68 -12.32
N SER A 393 11.33 11.04 -13.07
CA SER A 393 11.72 10.16 -14.18
C SER A 393 12.44 10.92 -15.29
N SER A 394 12.06 12.16 -15.58
CA SER A 394 12.74 13.00 -16.58
C SER A 394 14.09 13.49 -16.05
N LEU A 395 14.18 13.89 -14.78
CA LEU A 395 15.43 14.30 -14.12
C LEU A 395 16.42 13.13 -14.00
N GLN A 396 15.96 11.92 -13.68
CA GLN A 396 16.81 10.72 -13.68
C GLN A 396 17.41 10.49 -15.07
N THR A 397 16.61 10.66 -16.13
CA THR A 397 17.09 10.53 -17.52
C THR A 397 18.09 11.63 -17.88
N LYS A 398 17.79 12.88 -17.52
CA LYS A 398 18.65 14.06 -17.73
C LYS A 398 20.03 13.88 -17.09
N TYR A 399 20.07 13.35 -15.86
CA TYR A 399 21.28 13.21 -15.07
C TYR A 399 21.89 11.80 -15.09
N ALA A 400 21.40 10.88 -15.92
CA ALA A 400 21.84 9.48 -15.95
C ALA A 400 23.37 9.30 -16.10
N HIS A 401 24.04 10.23 -16.77
CA HIS A 401 25.49 10.19 -17.02
C HIS A 401 26.35 10.69 -15.86
N VAL A 402 25.78 11.41 -14.89
CA VAL A 402 26.50 11.93 -13.70
C VAL A 402 26.14 11.21 -12.41
N ILE A 403 25.02 10.47 -12.39
CA ILE A 403 24.60 9.71 -11.21
C ILE A 403 25.59 8.57 -10.95
N SER A 404 26.32 8.66 -9.83
CA SER A 404 27.28 7.66 -9.37
C SER A 404 27.09 7.42 -7.87
N PRO A 405 27.12 6.16 -7.37
CA PRO A 405 27.00 5.87 -5.94
C PRO A 405 28.11 6.50 -5.08
N HIS A 406 29.19 6.99 -5.68
CA HIS A 406 30.30 7.62 -4.96
C HIS A 406 30.21 9.15 -4.91
N GLU A 407 29.21 9.73 -5.57
CA GLU A 407 29.03 11.17 -5.72
C GLU A 407 27.64 11.59 -5.21
N THR A 408 27.49 12.86 -4.86
CA THR A 408 26.17 13.41 -4.49
C THR A 408 25.27 13.56 -5.72
N LEU A 409 23.95 13.55 -5.49
CA LEU A 409 23.01 13.82 -6.58
C LEU A 409 23.04 15.31 -6.95
N PRO A 410 22.78 15.66 -8.22
CA PRO A 410 22.55 17.03 -8.62
C PRO A 410 21.45 17.70 -7.78
N THR A 411 21.66 18.95 -7.35
CA THR A 411 20.77 19.67 -6.42
C THR A 411 19.31 19.73 -6.91
N GLU A 412 19.08 19.95 -8.20
CA GLU A 412 17.73 19.94 -8.80
C GLU A 412 17.03 18.58 -8.58
N TYR A 413 17.76 17.49 -8.81
CA TYR A 413 17.22 16.14 -8.66
C TYR A 413 17.00 15.78 -7.18
N MET A 414 17.93 16.16 -6.30
CA MET A 414 17.78 15.98 -4.85
C MET A 414 16.56 16.75 -4.31
N LYS A 415 16.40 18.03 -4.67
CA LYS A 415 15.23 18.84 -4.27
C LYS A 415 13.92 18.19 -4.73
N ALA A 416 13.85 17.66 -5.95
CA ALA A 416 12.66 16.98 -6.45
C ALA A 416 12.33 15.71 -5.66
N LEU A 417 13.34 14.91 -5.26
CA LEU A 417 13.16 13.71 -4.44
C LEU A 417 12.61 14.08 -3.05
N LEU A 418 13.18 15.11 -2.43
CA LEU A 418 12.75 15.62 -1.12
C LEU A 418 11.35 16.23 -1.18
N THR A 419 11.00 16.90 -2.28
CA THR A 419 9.65 17.44 -2.52
C THR A 419 8.62 16.31 -2.60
N LEU A 420 8.93 15.21 -3.30
CA LEU A 420 8.05 14.03 -3.32
C LEU A 420 7.96 13.38 -1.93
N ARG A 421 9.08 13.22 -1.23
CA ARG A 421 9.12 12.67 0.14
C ARG A 421 8.21 13.47 1.08
N TYR A 422 8.30 14.80 1.06
CA TYR A 422 7.42 15.69 1.82
C TYR A 422 5.95 15.55 1.39
N THR A 423 5.68 15.52 0.08
CA THR A 423 4.33 15.36 -0.47
C THR A 423 3.68 14.06 0.02
N LEU A 424 4.42 12.95 0.07
CA LEU A 424 3.95 11.66 0.59
C LEU A 424 3.62 11.73 2.08
N ASP A 425 4.45 12.40 2.89
CA ASP A 425 4.18 12.61 4.32
C ASP A 425 2.89 13.41 4.56
N GLN A 426 2.66 14.45 3.76
CA GLN A 426 1.42 15.23 3.84
C GLN A 426 0.21 14.41 3.37
N ALA A 427 0.35 13.63 2.29
CA ALA A 427 -0.70 12.77 1.76
C ALA A 427 -1.11 11.65 2.75
N ALA A 428 -0.20 11.18 3.60
CA ALA A 428 -0.48 10.16 4.61
C ALA A 428 -1.37 10.66 5.77
N LYS A 429 -1.37 11.97 6.06
CA LYS A 429 -2.04 12.54 7.25
C LYS A 429 -3.56 12.29 7.27
N ALA A 430 -4.25 12.49 6.15
CA ALA A 430 -5.70 12.32 6.08
C ALA A 430 -6.13 10.85 6.29
N PRO A 431 -5.58 9.85 5.56
CA PRO A 431 -5.84 8.44 5.84
C PRO A 431 -5.54 8.02 7.29
N ILE A 432 -4.43 8.47 7.86
CA ILE A 432 -4.09 8.18 9.27
C ILE A 432 -5.17 8.72 10.22
N ASN A 433 -5.64 9.95 9.99
CA ASN A 433 -6.73 10.53 10.78
C ASN A 433 -8.06 9.81 10.56
N HIS A 434 -8.35 9.31 9.36
CA HIS A 434 -9.52 8.46 9.11
C HIS A 434 -9.44 7.16 9.90
N LEU A 435 -8.28 6.49 9.93
CA LEU A 435 -8.07 5.29 10.73
C LEU A 435 -8.20 5.57 12.23
N LYS A 436 -7.58 6.65 12.73
CA LYS A 436 -7.65 7.07 14.15
C LYS A 436 -9.08 7.19 14.65
N ASN A 437 -9.94 7.78 13.84
CA ASN A 437 -11.33 8.03 14.23
C ASN A 437 -12.25 6.83 13.91
N GLY A 438 -12.06 6.20 12.75
CA GLY A 438 -12.97 5.20 12.20
C GLY A 438 -12.69 3.77 12.63
N PHE A 439 -11.44 3.40 12.94
CA PHE A 439 -11.09 2.02 13.29
C PHE A 439 -11.78 1.57 14.59
N VAL A 440 -11.69 2.38 15.65
CA VAL A 440 -12.33 2.08 16.95
C VAL A 440 -13.85 2.11 16.91
N ALA A 441 -14.44 2.87 15.98
CA ALA A 441 -15.89 2.96 15.77
C ALA A 441 -16.44 1.92 14.77
N SER A 442 -15.54 1.22 14.07
CA SER A 442 -15.88 0.27 13.01
C SER A 442 -16.75 -0.87 13.54
N PRO A 443 -17.66 -1.44 12.72
CA PRO A 443 -18.56 -2.51 13.17
C PRO A 443 -17.86 -3.68 13.90
N PRO A 444 -16.68 -4.18 13.46
CA PRO A 444 -15.98 -5.27 14.17
C PRO A 444 -15.52 -4.92 15.59
N LEU A 445 -15.12 -3.66 15.84
CA LEU A 445 -14.52 -3.23 17.11
C LEU A 445 -15.46 -2.39 17.99
N ARG A 446 -16.56 -1.89 17.44
CA ARG A 446 -17.51 -0.98 18.12
C ARG A 446 -17.94 -1.44 19.50
N SER A 447 -18.07 -2.75 19.70
CA SER A 447 -18.50 -3.34 20.97
C SER A 447 -17.45 -3.22 22.09
N LEU A 448 -16.18 -2.95 21.76
CA LEU A 448 -15.05 -2.88 22.69
C LEU A 448 -14.77 -1.46 23.21
N PHE A 449 -15.40 -0.45 22.62
CA PHE A 449 -15.15 0.96 22.91
C PHE A 449 -16.42 1.68 23.38
N LEU A 450 -16.23 2.79 24.09
CA LEU A 450 -17.26 3.74 24.52
C LEU A 450 -16.77 5.15 24.27
N ARG A 451 -17.70 6.10 24.08
CA ARG A 451 -17.36 7.53 24.13
C ARG A 451 -17.57 8.09 25.53
N GLU A 452 -16.95 9.22 25.84
CA GLU A 452 -17.36 10.03 26.99
C GLU A 452 -18.68 10.78 26.67
N PRO A 453 -19.45 11.22 27.68
CA PRO A 453 -20.65 12.01 27.48
C PRO A 453 -20.34 13.29 26.69
N GLN A 454 -21.27 13.69 25.82
CA GLN A 454 -21.06 14.84 24.96
C GLN A 454 -20.93 16.12 25.77
N VAL A 455 -19.85 16.88 25.56
CA VAL A 455 -19.70 18.22 26.14
C VAL A 455 -20.50 19.23 25.30
N PRO A 456 -21.47 19.95 25.89
CA PRO A 456 -22.24 20.96 25.16
C PRO A 456 -21.33 22.00 24.49
N GLY A 457 -21.59 22.32 23.23
CA GLY A 457 -20.81 23.30 22.46
C GLY A 457 -19.47 22.79 21.89
N SER A 458 -19.01 21.60 22.29
CA SER A 458 -17.81 20.98 21.72
C SER A 458 -18.14 20.08 20.52
N ASN A 459 -17.23 20.01 19.55
CA ASN A 459 -17.28 19.01 18.47
C ASN A 459 -16.38 17.80 18.71
N MET A 460 -15.66 17.77 19.85
CA MET A 460 -14.74 16.70 20.18
C MET A 460 -15.50 15.50 20.76
N ILE A 461 -15.15 14.31 20.29
CA ILE A 461 -15.63 13.03 20.83
C ILE A 461 -14.42 12.32 21.40
N TYR A 462 -14.44 12.07 22.71
CA TYR A 462 -13.40 11.30 23.38
C TYR A 462 -13.83 9.84 23.42
N VAL A 463 -12.98 8.94 22.95
CA VAL A 463 -13.23 7.49 22.91
C VAL A 463 -12.25 6.79 23.83
N ARG A 464 -12.75 5.80 24.59
CA ARG A 464 -11.97 4.96 25.50
C ARG A 464 -12.33 3.49 25.33
N SER A 465 -11.39 2.63 25.67
CA SER A 465 -11.64 1.19 25.79
C SER A 465 -12.58 0.90 26.95
N LYS A 466 -13.44 -0.12 26.80
CA LYS A 466 -14.30 -0.59 27.90
C LYS A 466 -13.46 -1.18 29.04
N PRO A 467 -13.87 -1.00 30.31
CA PRO A 467 -13.24 -1.69 31.43
C PRO A 467 -13.18 -3.21 31.20
N GLY A 468 -12.00 -3.81 31.40
CA GLY A 468 -11.78 -5.24 31.16
C GLY A 468 -11.51 -5.63 29.71
N SER A 469 -11.54 -4.70 28.74
CA SER A 469 -11.07 -5.01 27.39
C SER A 469 -9.55 -5.22 27.40
N ARG A 470 -9.08 -6.23 26.68
CA ARG A 470 -7.65 -6.50 26.46
C ARG A 470 -7.02 -5.58 25.40
N SER A 471 -7.65 -4.45 25.07
CA SER A 471 -7.24 -3.57 23.96
C SER A 471 -5.79 -3.08 24.07
N GLY A 472 -5.27 -2.89 25.30
CA GLY A 472 -3.87 -2.47 25.50
C GLY A 472 -2.83 -3.59 25.29
N SER A 473 -3.26 -4.85 25.23
CA SER A 473 -2.40 -6.03 24.97
C SER A 473 -2.59 -6.62 23.57
N ASP A 474 -3.42 -5.99 22.75
CA ASP A 474 -3.76 -6.44 21.40
C ASP A 474 -2.72 -5.90 20.39
N PRO A 475 -1.95 -6.78 19.70
CA PRO A 475 -0.90 -6.34 18.79
C PRO A 475 -1.39 -5.45 17.65
N ILE A 476 -2.57 -5.72 17.06
CA ILE A 476 -3.06 -4.89 15.96
C ILE A 476 -3.47 -3.52 16.47
N MET A 477 -4.12 -3.44 17.64
CA MET A 477 -4.49 -2.16 18.25
C MET A 477 -3.26 -1.33 18.60
N TRP A 478 -2.17 -1.97 19.02
CA TRP A 478 -0.90 -1.30 19.28
C TRP A 478 -0.31 -0.70 18.00
N LEU A 479 -0.23 -1.45 16.90
CA LEU A 479 0.26 -0.94 15.61
C LEU A 479 -0.56 0.25 15.10
N PHE A 480 -1.88 0.15 15.16
CA PHE A 480 -2.77 1.27 14.83
C PHE A 480 -2.53 2.47 15.76
N THR A 481 -2.28 2.24 17.04
CA THR A 481 -1.94 3.32 17.98
C THR A 481 -0.63 4.00 17.60
N CYS A 482 0.40 3.23 17.26
CA CYS A 482 1.66 3.76 16.75
C CYS A 482 1.48 4.57 15.47
N LEU A 483 0.59 4.12 14.57
CA LEU A 483 0.33 4.78 13.29
C LEU A 483 -0.14 6.24 13.43
N TRP A 484 -0.94 6.54 14.45
CA TRP A 484 -1.48 7.90 14.68
C TRP A 484 -0.87 8.63 15.88
N THR A 485 0.26 8.13 16.38
CA THR A 485 1.09 8.81 17.38
C THR A 485 2.40 9.23 16.72
N GLU A 486 2.61 10.53 16.53
CA GLU A 486 3.70 11.10 15.73
C GLU A 486 5.09 10.56 16.09
N ASN A 487 5.47 10.58 17.37
CA ASN A 487 6.76 10.05 17.82
C ASN A 487 6.92 8.54 17.53
N GLN A 488 5.83 7.77 17.60
CA GLN A 488 5.85 6.32 17.32
C GLN A 488 5.90 6.06 15.82
N LEU A 489 5.18 6.85 15.01
CA LEU A 489 5.22 6.80 13.55
C LEU A 489 6.62 7.14 13.03
N GLN A 490 7.29 8.16 13.59
CA GLN A 490 8.65 8.51 13.22
C GLN A 490 9.68 7.42 13.59
N LEU A 491 9.48 6.78 14.75
CA LEU A 491 10.33 5.70 15.24
C LEU A 491 10.20 4.43 14.39
N LEU A 492 8.97 3.93 14.22
CA LEU A 492 8.70 2.66 13.54
C LEU A 492 8.57 2.80 12.01
N THR A 493 8.42 4.03 11.52
CA THR A 493 8.20 4.43 10.12
C THR A 493 6.85 3.99 9.57
N LEU A 494 6.31 4.76 8.61
CA LEU A 494 5.06 4.40 7.93
C LEU A 494 5.17 3.04 7.19
N PRO A 495 6.21 2.76 6.39
CA PRO A 495 6.38 1.44 5.75
C PRO A 495 6.41 0.30 6.77
N GLY A 496 7.20 0.43 7.83
CA GLY A 496 7.33 -0.59 8.86
C GLY A 496 6.00 -0.94 9.53
N ILE A 497 5.20 0.07 9.92
CA ILE A 497 3.89 -0.17 10.54
C ILE A 497 2.93 -0.84 9.54
N MET A 498 2.91 -0.39 8.28
CA MET A 498 2.01 -0.95 7.27
C MET A 498 2.33 -2.40 6.94
N ASP A 499 3.62 -2.76 6.83
CA ASP A 499 4.06 -4.13 6.60
C ASP A 499 3.68 -5.05 7.76
N GLU A 500 3.82 -4.59 9.01
CA GLU A 500 3.41 -5.39 10.18
C GLU A 500 1.88 -5.57 10.27
N ILE A 501 1.08 -4.54 9.94
CA ILE A 501 -0.39 -4.67 9.91
C ILE A 501 -0.79 -5.73 8.88
N GLU A 502 -0.20 -5.68 7.68
CA GLU A 502 -0.46 -6.64 6.61
C GLU A 502 0.02 -8.06 7.00
N TYR A 503 1.20 -8.18 7.60
CA TYR A 503 1.74 -9.45 8.10
C TYR A 503 0.81 -10.09 9.14
N LEU A 504 0.34 -9.34 10.13
CA LEU A 504 -0.59 -9.85 11.15
C LEU A 504 -1.93 -10.25 10.54
N ALA A 505 -2.48 -9.45 9.62
CA ALA A 505 -3.73 -9.76 8.94
C ALA A 505 -3.62 -11.01 8.05
N GLN A 506 -2.46 -11.28 7.46
CA GLN A 506 -2.23 -12.51 6.67
C GLN A 506 -1.98 -13.73 7.55
N LYS A 507 -1.30 -13.55 8.69
CA LYS A 507 -0.90 -14.63 9.60
C LYS A 507 -2.06 -15.16 10.43
N ASP A 508 -2.93 -14.28 10.92
CA ASP A 508 -4.05 -14.66 11.79
C ASP A 508 -5.40 -14.17 11.23
N PRO A 509 -6.31 -15.08 10.82
CA PRO A 509 -7.66 -14.72 10.39
C PRO A 509 -8.47 -13.92 11.41
N LYS A 510 -8.17 -14.03 12.72
CA LYS A 510 -8.82 -13.23 13.77
C LYS A 510 -8.42 -11.76 13.70
N GLU A 511 -7.16 -11.49 13.39
CA GLU A 511 -6.66 -10.13 13.20
C GLU A 511 -7.26 -9.52 11.93
N LYS A 512 -7.31 -10.30 10.85
CA LYS A 512 -7.99 -9.91 9.60
C LYS A 512 -9.46 -9.56 9.81
N ALA A 513 -10.18 -10.32 10.65
CA ALA A 513 -11.60 -10.10 10.92
C ALA A 513 -11.90 -8.77 11.64
N LYS A 514 -10.90 -8.14 12.27
CA LYS A 514 -11.04 -6.81 12.89
C LYS A 514 -11.04 -5.67 11.86
N ILE A 515 -10.56 -5.93 10.65
CA ILE A 515 -10.47 -4.94 9.57
C ILE A 515 -11.77 -4.98 8.76
N SER A 516 -12.56 -3.91 8.82
CA SER A 516 -13.75 -3.77 7.98
C SER A 516 -13.38 -3.46 6.51
N PRO A 517 -14.29 -3.62 5.54
CA PRO A 517 -14.02 -3.24 4.14
C PRO A 517 -13.61 -1.77 3.97
N TRP A 518 -14.20 -0.86 4.74
CA TRP A 518 -13.83 0.56 4.73
C TRP A 518 -12.41 0.77 5.27
N VAL A 519 -12.07 0.15 6.40
CA VAL A 519 -10.70 0.22 6.98
C VAL A 519 -9.68 -0.36 6.00
N ALA A 520 -9.99 -1.51 5.37
CA ALA A 520 -9.14 -2.10 4.35
C ALA A 520 -8.93 -1.17 3.14
N GLY A 521 -9.96 -0.43 2.72
CA GLY A 521 -9.86 0.59 1.68
C GLY A 521 -8.88 1.70 2.06
N VAL A 522 -9.02 2.27 3.26
CA VAL A 522 -8.11 3.33 3.76
C VAL A 522 -6.67 2.82 3.92
N LEU A 523 -6.48 1.59 4.42
CA LEU A 523 -5.15 0.95 4.48
C LEU A 523 -4.55 0.69 3.09
N SER A 524 -5.36 0.43 2.08
CA SER A 524 -4.87 0.22 0.70
C SER A 524 -4.23 1.50 0.16
N ASP A 525 -4.87 2.64 0.40
CA ASP A 525 -4.39 3.95 -0.03
C ASP A 525 -3.13 4.36 0.74
N LEU A 526 -3.15 4.18 2.06
CA LEU A 526 -2.00 4.48 2.92
C LEU A 526 -0.81 3.55 2.65
N GLY A 527 -1.06 2.27 2.38
CA GLY A 527 -0.03 1.30 2.04
C GLY A 527 0.67 1.63 0.72
N LEU A 528 -0.05 2.22 -0.23
CA LEU A 528 0.54 2.67 -1.48
C LEU A 528 1.46 3.89 -1.29
N VAL A 529 1.08 4.82 -0.41
CA VAL A 529 1.96 5.93 0.02
C VAL A 529 3.18 5.38 0.77
N ALA A 530 2.98 4.40 1.65
CA ALA A 530 4.05 3.74 2.38
C ALA A 530 5.04 3.03 1.45
N HIS A 531 4.55 2.36 0.40
CA HIS A 531 5.40 1.73 -0.60
C HIS A 531 6.27 2.75 -1.36
N LEU A 532 5.68 3.84 -1.85
CA LEU A 532 6.45 4.90 -2.50
C LEU A 532 7.49 5.51 -1.56
N ARG A 533 7.13 5.71 -0.29
CA ARG A 533 8.06 6.18 0.72
C ARG A 533 9.22 5.20 0.94
N HIS A 534 8.92 3.90 1.03
CA HIS A 534 9.93 2.86 1.15
C HIS A 534 10.93 2.89 -0.02
N GLU A 535 10.43 2.98 -1.25
CA GLU A 535 11.28 3.02 -2.46
C GLU A 535 12.23 4.22 -2.46
N LEU A 536 11.80 5.39 -1.93
CA LEU A 536 12.67 6.54 -1.73
C LEU A 536 13.69 6.31 -0.61
N ASP A 537 13.25 5.76 0.53
CA ASP A 537 14.10 5.53 1.71
C ASP A 537 15.19 4.46 1.46
N ILE A 538 15.02 3.59 0.45
CA ILE A 538 16.02 2.59 0.03
C ILE A 538 16.84 3.01 -1.19
N TYR A 539 16.70 4.25 -1.68
CA TYR A 539 17.52 4.79 -2.77
C TYR A 539 18.94 5.15 -2.29
N LEU A 540 19.66 4.12 -1.86
CA LEU A 540 20.98 4.19 -1.24
C LEU A 540 22.09 4.34 -2.30
N PRO A 541 23.18 5.06 -1.98
CA PRO A 541 23.49 5.65 -0.67
C PRO A 541 22.79 7.00 -0.39
N TRP A 542 22.28 7.68 -1.42
CA TRP A 542 21.81 9.06 -1.31
C TRP A 542 20.68 9.28 -0.29
N ALA A 543 19.80 8.30 -0.09
CA ALA A 543 18.74 8.37 0.91
C ALA A 543 19.28 8.58 2.34
N ALA A 544 20.51 8.15 2.64
CA ALA A 544 21.13 8.38 3.95
C ALA A 544 21.42 9.87 4.23
N GLY A 545 21.57 10.68 3.19
CA GLY A 545 21.79 12.13 3.30
C GLY A 545 20.51 12.97 3.24
N TYR A 546 19.33 12.36 3.07
CA TYR A 546 18.08 13.10 2.83
C TYR A 546 17.69 14.04 3.96
N ASP A 547 17.88 13.65 5.23
CA ASP A 547 17.48 14.50 6.35
C ASP A 547 18.36 15.75 6.42
N ASN A 548 19.67 15.65 6.15
CA ASN A 548 20.56 16.81 6.07
C ASN A 548 20.25 17.69 4.85
N ALA A 549 20.09 17.08 3.66
CA ALA A 549 19.76 17.80 2.43
C ALA A 549 18.36 18.45 2.47
N TYR A 550 17.45 17.93 3.31
CA TYR A 550 16.14 18.54 3.53
C TYR A 550 16.28 19.89 4.24
N GLU A 551 17.20 20.04 5.20
CA GLU A 551 17.42 21.32 5.89
C GLU A 551 17.79 22.43 4.91
N ASP A 552 18.67 22.12 3.94
CA ASP A 552 19.10 23.07 2.90
C ASP A 552 17.95 23.52 1.96
N HIS A 553 16.87 22.74 1.89
CA HIS A 553 15.75 22.96 0.98
C HIS A 553 14.40 23.17 1.67
N ARG A 554 14.36 23.11 3.01
CA ARG A 554 13.15 23.09 3.82
C ARG A 554 12.24 24.25 3.49
N THR A 555 12.76 25.47 3.61
CA THR A 555 12.00 26.70 3.36
C THR A 555 11.36 26.70 1.98
N ALA A 556 12.13 26.36 0.94
CA ALA A 556 11.63 26.35 -0.42
C ALA A 556 10.54 25.28 -0.64
N ILE A 557 10.66 24.11 -0.02
CA ILE A 557 9.67 23.02 -0.14
C ILE A 557 8.39 23.37 0.63
N GLU A 558 8.52 23.86 1.86
CA GLU A 558 7.38 24.14 2.74
C GLU A 558 6.59 25.38 2.29
N GLU A 559 7.25 26.40 1.73
CA GLU A 559 6.58 27.58 1.16
C GLU A 559 5.85 27.28 -0.15
N ASP A 560 6.33 26.32 -0.95
CA ASP A 560 5.66 25.87 -2.18
C ASP A 560 4.44 24.99 -1.89
N PHE A 561 4.36 24.36 -0.71
CA PHE A 561 3.31 23.40 -0.37
C PHE A 561 1.88 23.97 -0.44
N PRO A 562 1.55 25.15 0.15
CA PRO A 562 0.21 25.73 0.05
C PRO A 562 -0.24 25.96 -1.40
N ARG A 563 0.71 26.31 -2.29
CA ARG A 563 0.44 26.49 -3.72
C ARG A 563 0.09 25.15 -4.38
N LEU A 564 0.91 24.13 -4.15
CA LEU A 564 0.71 22.77 -4.69
C LEU A 564 -0.61 22.14 -4.22
N PHE A 565 -0.97 22.33 -2.95
CA PHE A 565 -2.17 21.73 -2.33
C PHE A 565 -3.39 22.66 -2.29
N SER A 566 -3.32 23.82 -2.94
CA SER A 566 -4.39 24.83 -2.97
C SER A 566 -5.75 24.25 -3.38
N GLY A 567 -5.78 23.39 -4.40
CA GLY A 567 -7.02 22.75 -4.85
C GLY A 567 -7.68 21.85 -3.79
N ILE A 568 -6.88 21.18 -2.95
CA ILE A 568 -7.41 20.37 -1.84
C ILE A 568 -7.95 21.29 -0.75
N HIS A 569 -7.23 22.37 -0.42
CA HIS A 569 -7.68 23.36 0.55
C HIS A 569 -8.99 24.02 0.13
N ASP A 570 -9.16 24.37 -1.14
CA ASP A 570 -10.39 24.92 -1.70
C ASP A 570 -11.57 23.97 -1.53
N VAL A 571 -11.37 22.68 -1.82
CA VAL A 571 -12.37 21.64 -1.61
C VAL A 571 -12.76 21.57 -0.14
N VAL A 572 -11.81 21.41 0.78
CA VAL A 572 -12.08 21.28 2.22
C VAL A 572 -12.82 22.51 2.76
N ARG A 573 -12.38 23.71 2.38
CA ARG A 573 -12.99 24.97 2.78
C ARG A 573 -14.46 25.04 2.33
N THR A 574 -14.75 24.77 1.06
CA THR A 574 -16.11 24.83 0.55
C THR A 574 -17.02 23.77 1.15
N LEU A 575 -16.53 22.55 1.36
CA LEU A 575 -17.33 21.48 1.99
C LEU A 575 -17.88 21.89 3.36
N SER A 576 -17.16 22.73 4.12
CA SER A 576 -17.60 23.20 5.44
C SER A 576 -18.86 24.08 5.39
N ALA A 577 -19.14 24.72 4.26
CA ALA A 577 -20.26 25.64 4.06
C ALA A 577 -21.52 24.97 3.47
N VAL A 578 -21.43 23.71 3.01
CA VAL A 578 -22.54 23.04 2.29
C VAL A 578 -23.50 22.33 3.25
N PRO A 579 -24.82 22.59 3.18
CA PRO A 579 -25.82 21.88 3.98
C PRO A 579 -26.20 20.52 3.33
N PHE A 580 -25.26 19.58 3.27
CA PHE A 580 -25.41 18.30 2.56
C PHE A 580 -26.65 17.49 2.94
N ALA A 581 -27.04 17.47 4.21
CA ALA A 581 -28.11 16.61 4.72
C ALA A 581 -29.45 16.85 4.02
N LYS A 582 -29.72 18.08 3.56
CA LYS A 582 -30.97 18.42 2.88
C LYS A 582 -31.16 17.62 1.58
N PHE A 583 -30.08 17.40 0.83
CA PHE A 583 -30.13 16.80 -0.50
C PHE A 583 -29.43 15.43 -0.61
N GLY A 584 -28.39 15.20 0.21
CA GLY A 584 -27.53 14.03 0.13
C GLY A 584 -27.75 12.96 1.21
N SER A 585 -28.68 13.15 2.15
CA SER A 585 -28.98 12.11 3.14
C SER A 585 -29.63 10.88 2.49
N PRO A 586 -29.12 9.66 2.72
CA PRO A 586 -29.71 8.43 2.18
C PRO A 586 -30.98 7.97 2.92
N THR A 587 -31.41 8.72 3.94
CA THR A 587 -32.66 8.46 4.68
C THR A 587 -33.87 8.39 3.76
N GLU A 588 -34.90 7.64 4.17
CA GLU A 588 -36.16 7.48 3.41
C GLU A 588 -36.00 6.81 2.04
N GLY A 589 -34.88 6.13 1.79
CA GLY A 589 -34.65 5.41 0.53
C GLY A 589 -34.43 6.34 -0.67
N ARG A 590 -33.97 7.58 -0.44
CA ARG A 590 -33.75 8.60 -1.48
C ARG A 590 -32.93 8.12 -2.68
N PHE A 591 -31.95 7.27 -2.41
CA PHE A 591 -31.02 6.71 -3.41
C PHE A 591 -31.23 5.21 -3.63
N TYR A 592 -32.44 4.69 -3.37
CA TYR A 592 -32.75 3.29 -3.61
C TYR A 592 -32.63 2.94 -5.10
N TYR A 593 -31.62 2.14 -5.44
CA TYR A 593 -31.23 1.84 -6.82
C TYR A 593 -31.18 0.31 -7.08
N PRO A 594 -32.33 -0.35 -7.34
CA PRO A 594 -32.47 -1.81 -7.44
C PRO A 594 -31.95 -2.40 -8.76
N SER A 595 -30.71 -2.07 -9.12
CA SER A 595 -30.02 -2.55 -10.34
C SER A 595 -29.72 -4.05 -10.34
N ASP A 596 -29.76 -4.69 -9.16
CA ASP A 596 -29.64 -6.12 -8.95
C ASP A 596 -30.97 -6.87 -9.04
N LYS A 597 -32.09 -6.17 -9.28
CA LYS A 597 -33.43 -6.77 -9.38
C LYS A 597 -33.86 -6.94 -10.84
N LYS A 598 -34.88 -7.78 -11.04
CA LYS A 598 -35.50 -7.96 -12.36
C LYS A 598 -36.00 -6.62 -12.89
N LYS A 599 -35.82 -6.37 -14.19
CA LYS A 599 -36.28 -5.14 -14.84
C LYS A 599 -37.82 -5.14 -14.88
N THR A 600 -38.43 -4.26 -14.10
CA THR A 600 -39.87 -4.01 -14.05
C THR A 600 -40.12 -2.52 -14.16
N LYS A 601 -41.33 -2.11 -14.54
CA LYS A 601 -41.72 -0.68 -14.59
C LYS A 601 -41.38 0.05 -13.27
N GLN A 602 -41.78 -0.54 -12.14
CA GLN A 602 -41.52 0.00 -10.80
C GLN A 602 -40.02 0.15 -10.49
N ASN A 603 -39.20 -0.86 -10.83
CA ASN A 603 -37.77 -0.80 -10.57
C ASN A 603 -37.08 0.24 -11.48
N THR A 604 -37.50 0.34 -12.75
CA THR A 604 -37.01 1.37 -13.68
C THR A 604 -37.35 2.78 -13.21
N GLU A 605 -38.58 3.02 -12.78
CA GLU A 605 -39.01 4.31 -12.22
C GLU A 605 -38.25 4.66 -10.94
N SER A 606 -38.02 3.68 -10.06
CA SER A 606 -37.23 3.86 -8.83
C SER A 606 -35.77 4.25 -9.14
N MET A 607 -35.12 3.57 -10.08
CA MET A 607 -33.76 3.90 -10.52
C MET A 607 -33.68 5.32 -11.10
N ARG A 608 -34.62 5.71 -11.97
CA ARG A 608 -34.68 7.07 -12.55
C ARG A 608 -34.92 8.15 -11.50
N LYS A 609 -35.77 7.87 -10.50
CA LYS A 609 -36.00 8.79 -9.38
C LYS A 609 -34.73 8.99 -8.54
N ALA A 610 -33.99 7.91 -8.26
CA ALA A 610 -32.73 7.99 -7.54
C ALA A 610 -31.65 8.74 -8.35
N GLU A 611 -31.58 8.55 -9.66
CA GLU A 611 -30.72 9.32 -10.58
C GLU A 611 -31.04 10.82 -10.52
N HIS A 612 -32.32 11.19 -10.61
CA HIS A 612 -32.74 12.58 -10.50
C HIS A 612 -32.38 13.21 -9.14
N ASN A 613 -32.57 12.48 -8.03
CA ASN A 613 -32.20 12.97 -6.70
C ASN A 613 -30.69 13.22 -6.58
N LEU A 614 -29.87 12.35 -7.19
CA LEU A 614 -28.42 12.52 -7.22
C LEU A 614 -28.02 13.74 -8.06
N ASP A 615 -28.66 13.95 -9.21
CA ASP A 615 -28.44 15.14 -10.05
C ASP A 615 -28.76 16.43 -9.28
N VAL A 616 -29.91 16.48 -8.57
CA VAL A 616 -30.28 17.62 -7.72
C VAL A 616 -29.21 17.89 -6.66
N PHE A 617 -28.70 16.84 -6.00
CA PHE A 617 -27.62 16.99 -5.02
C PHE A 617 -26.37 17.64 -5.62
N TRP A 618 -25.86 17.11 -6.74
CA TRP A 618 -24.64 17.61 -7.36
C TRP A 618 -24.80 18.99 -7.98
N VAL A 619 -25.96 19.33 -8.55
CA VAL A 619 -26.25 20.67 -9.06
C VAL A 619 -26.18 21.71 -7.94
N ASN A 620 -26.76 21.42 -6.77
CA ASN A 620 -26.69 22.33 -5.61
C ASN A 620 -25.25 22.47 -5.10
N PHE A 621 -24.51 21.36 -5.02
CA PHE A 621 -23.11 21.38 -4.62
C PHE A 621 -22.25 22.21 -5.58
N ASP A 622 -22.34 21.95 -6.88
CA ASP A 622 -21.54 22.64 -7.91
C ASP A 622 -21.88 24.15 -7.98
N GLN A 623 -23.13 24.55 -7.68
CA GLN A 623 -23.52 25.96 -7.57
C GLN A 623 -22.87 26.66 -6.37
N ILE A 624 -22.85 26.02 -5.19
CA ILE A 624 -22.17 26.58 -4.01
C ILE A 624 -20.67 26.69 -4.27
N TYR A 625 -20.08 25.63 -4.82
CA TYR A 625 -18.66 25.61 -5.13
C TYR A 625 -18.27 26.70 -6.13
N ARG A 626 -19.09 26.90 -7.19
CA ARG A 626 -18.87 27.97 -8.18
C ARG A 626 -18.95 29.36 -7.55
N ARG A 627 -19.86 29.58 -6.59
CA ARG A 627 -19.98 30.86 -5.88
C ARG A 627 -18.73 31.21 -5.08
N GLU A 628 -18.09 30.21 -4.47
CA GLU A 628 -16.93 30.44 -3.59
C GLU A 628 -15.59 30.45 -4.35
N ASN A 629 -15.47 29.68 -5.44
CA ASN A 629 -14.20 29.46 -6.15
C ASN A 629 -14.21 29.93 -7.61
N GLY A 630 -15.31 30.54 -8.09
CA GLY A 630 -15.46 31.07 -9.46
C GLY A 630 -15.72 30.02 -10.56
N LYS A 631 -15.39 28.74 -10.33
CA LYS A 631 -15.64 27.60 -11.22
C LYS A 631 -16.27 26.44 -10.45
N SER A 632 -16.99 25.53 -11.11
CA SER A 632 -17.48 24.31 -10.46
C SER A 632 -16.33 23.33 -10.17
N LEU A 633 -16.55 22.42 -9.22
CA LEU A 633 -15.53 21.40 -8.89
C LEU A 633 -15.25 20.51 -10.11
N GLY A 634 -16.29 20.15 -10.87
CA GLY A 634 -16.15 19.40 -12.12
C GLY A 634 -15.34 20.13 -13.20
N GLU A 635 -15.48 21.46 -13.32
CA GLU A 635 -14.65 22.28 -14.21
C GLU A 635 -13.18 22.30 -13.75
N GLY A 636 -12.95 22.39 -12.43
CA GLY A 636 -11.61 22.39 -11.85
C GLY A 636 -10.79 21.16 -12.19
N ILE A 637 -11.43 19.98 -12.21
CA ILE A 637 -10.76 18.70 -12.50
C ILE A 637 -10.94 18.22 -13.94
N LYS A 638 -11.56 19.02 -14.81
CA LYS A 638 -11.87 18.62 -16.20
C LYS A 638 -10.64 18.20 -16.98
N HIS A 639 -9.51 18.86 -16.75
CA HIS A 639 -8.22 18.57 -17.41
C HIS A 639 -7.71 17.14 -17.13
N LEU A 640 -8.16 16.50 -16.05
CA LEU A 640 -7.80 15.12 -15.72
C LEU A 640 -8.55 14.09 -16.60
N PHE A 641 -9.70 14.46 -17.17
CA PHE A 641 -10.53 13.54 -17.96
C PHE A 641 -10.33 13.76 -19.47
N LYS A 642 -9.60 12.85 -20.12
CA LYS A 642 -9.34 12.88 -21.58
C LYS A 642 -10.61 12.82 -22.44
N GLU A 643 -11.63 12.07 -22.02
CA GLU A 643 -12.92 11.95 -22.71
C GLU A 643 -14.09 12.35 -21.81
N GLN A 644 -14.93 13.28 -22.29
CA GLN A 644 -16.23 13.56 -21.69
C GLN A 644 -17.27 12.60 -22.25
N ARG A 645 -17.37 11.40 -21.67
CA ARG A 645 -18.50 10.51 -21.93
C ARG A 645 -19.75 11.02 -21.20
N PRO A 646 -20.93 11.00 -21.83
CA PRO A 646 -22.17 11.28 -21.13
C PRO A 646 -22.36 10.24 -20.02
N MET A 647 -22.94 10.67 -18.90
CA MET A 647 -23.21 9.74 -17.80
C MET A 647 -24.20 8.67 -18.25
N GLU A 648 -23.97 7.41 -17.87
CA GLU A 648 -24.92 6.34 -18.10
C GLU A 648 -26.21 6.64 -17.31
N ARG A 649 -27.37 6.46 -17.97
CA ARG A 649 -28.69 6.73 -17.40
C ARG A 649 -29.62 5.56 -17.65
N THR A 650 -30.56 5.35 -16.74
CA THR A 650 -31.58 4.32 -16.91
C THR A 650 -32.56 4.74 -18.01
N PRO A 651 -32.67 3.98 -19.12
CA PRO A 651 -33.61 4.30 -20.18
C PRO A 651 -35.05 4.18 -19.69
N GLU A 652 -35.97 4.84 -20.38
CA GLU A 652 -37.40 4.72 -20.07
C GLU A 652 -37.87 3.27 -20.13
N TRP A 653 -38.84 2.94 -19.29
CA TRP A 653 -39.47 1.63 -19.36
C TRP A 653 -40.26 1.54 -20.66
N ILE A 654 -39.80 0.66 -21.54
CA ILE A 654 -40.53 0.25 -22.74
C ILE A 654 -41.16 -1.10 -22.41
N GLU A 655 -42.48 -1.21 -22.54
CA GLU A 655 -43.16 -2.49 -22.37
C GLU A 655 -42.59 -3.49 -23.38
N PRO A 656 -42.11 -4.67 -22.94
CA PRO A 656 -41.60 -5.65 -23.87
C PRO A 656 -42.74 -6.05 -24.81
N VAL A 657 -42.57 -5.77 -26.10
CA VAL A 657 -43.46 -6.26 -27.15
C VAL A 657 -43.56 -7.77 -26.95
N LYS A 658 -44.77 -8.26 -26.67
CA LYS A 658 -45.03 -9.70 -26.60
C LYS A 658 -44.83 -10.27 -28.00
N GLU A 659 -43.60 -10.65 -28.34
CA GLU A 659 -43.39 -11.54 -29.47
C GLU A 659 -44.12 -12.84 -29.14
N GLN A 660 -45.20 -13.08 -29.87
CA GLN A 660 -45.88 -14.36 -29.85
C GLN A 660 -44.85 -15.42 -30.27
N LYS A 661 -44.38 -16.21 -29.32
CA LYS A 661 -43.64 -17.45 -29.61
C LYS A 661 -44.51 -18.29 -30.56
N LYS A 662 -44.17 -18.28 -31.85
CA LYS A 662 -44.54 -19.37 -32.75
C LYS A 662 -43.77 -20.58 -32.27
N ALA A 663 -44.51 -21.57 -31.78
CA ALA A 663 -44.00 -22.91 -31.62
C ALA A 663 -43.66 -23.45 -33.02
N ALA A 664 -42.40 -23.77 -33.24
CA ALA A 664 -42.00 -24.77 -34.23
C ALA A 664 -41.40 -25.94 -33.45
N MET A 665 -41.98 -27.10 -33.63
CA MET A 665 -41.47 -28.42 -33.27
C MET A 665 -41.68 -29.23 -34.55
N GLY A 666 -40.71 -29.92 -35.15
CA GLY A 666 -39.28 -30.00 -34.90
C GLY A 666 -38.61 -30.68 -36.09
N GLU A 667 -37.29 -30.57 -36.15
CA GLU A 667 -36.45 -31.60 -36.78
C GLU A 667 -35.37 -31.96 -35.77
N SER A 668 -35.20 -33.25 -35.59
CA SER A 668 -34.29 -33.92 -34.68
C SER A 668 -32.83 -33.58 -34.99
N GLY A 669 -32.14 -32.99 -34.01
CA GLY A 669 -30.69 -32.95 -33.90
C GLY A 669 -30.33 -33.31 -32.46
N ASP A 670 -29.86 -34.53 -32.28
CA ASP A 670 -29.45 -35.10 -31.01
C ASP A 670 -28.17 -34.42 -30.48
N GLY A 671 -28.06 -34.24 -29.16
CA GLY A 671 -26.88 -33.71 -28.49
C GLY A 671 -27.14 -32.54 -27.53
N LEU A 672 -26.70 -32.69 -26.29
CA LEU A 672 -26.67 -31.69 -25.18
C LEU A 672 -27.80 -31.72 -24.14
N SER A 673 -28.25 -32.92 -23.73
CA SER A 673 -28.99 -33.10 -22.47
C SER A 673 -28.22 -33.99 -21.48
N ALA A 674 -27.02 -33.57 -21.09
CA ALA A 674 -26.19 -34.30 -20.11
C ALA A 674 -25.61 -33.42 -18.98
N LEU A 675 -25.97 -32.14 -18.87
CA LEU A 675 -25.37 -31.23 -17.87
C LEU A 675 -26.36 -30.62 -16.86
N SER A 676 -27.55 -31.19 -16.71
CA SER A 676 -28.58 -30.74 -15.75
C SER A 676 -28.66 -31.58 -14.48
N ALA A 677 -27.82 -32.60 -14.30
CA ALA A 677 -27.89 -33.48 -13.14
C ALA A 677 -26.55 -33.51 -12.42
N LEU A 678 -26.37 -32.64 -11.42
CA LEU A 678 -25.52 -32.83 -10.24
C LEU A 678 -25.81 -31.67 -9.26
N GLN A 679 -26.98 -31.76 -8.62
CA GLN A 679 -27.35 -30.96 -7.45
C GLN A 679 -26.65 -31.57 -6.23
N LEU A 680 -25.65 -30.90 -5.66
CA LEU A 680 -25.14 -31.22 -4.32
C LEU A 680 -25.96 -30.43 -3.28
N GLY A 681 -26.50 -31.17 -2.31
CA GLY A 681 -27.60 -30.76 -1.44
C GLY A 681 -27.28 -29.62 -0.47
N TYR A 682 -28.30 -28.80 -0.24
CA TYR A 682 -28.44 -27.93 0.92
C TYR A 682 -29.64 -28.42 1.72
N ALA A 683 -29.43 -28.69 3.00
CA ALA A 683 -30.49 -28.97 3.96
C ALA A 683 -31.20 -27.68 4.40
N ASP A 684 -32.52 -27.81 4.49
CA ASP A 684 -33.55 -27.03 5.19
C ASP A 684 -33.89 -25.58 4.76
N SER A 685 -35.06 -25.51 4.11
CA SER A 685 -35.98 -24.36 4.07
C SER A 685 -37.17 -24.63 5.01
N PRO A 686 -37.98 -23.59 5.31
CA PRO A 686 -39.36 -23.60 4.79
C PRO A 686 -39.80 -22.18 4.37
N SER A 687 -40.81 -21.91 3.54
CA SER A 687 -41.62 -22.60 2.52
C SER A 687 -42.51 -21.48 1.93
N LYS A 688 -42.69 -21.37 0.60
CA LYS A 688 -43.77 -20.53 0.02
C LYS A 688 -44.53 -21.27 -1.08
N PHE A 689 -45.85 -21.25 -0.95
CA PHE A 689 -46.86 -21.93 -1.75
C PHE A 689 -47.17 -21.20 -3.07
N VAL A 690 -47.55 -21.92 -4.13
CA VAL A 690 -47.90 -21.42 -5.48
C VAL A 690 -49.19 -22.10 -5.98
N LEU A 691 -50.05 -21.38 -6.71
CA LEU A 691 -51.19 -21.94 -7.47
C LEU A 691 -51.35 -21.23 -8.86
N PRO A 692 -52.03 -21.86 -9.86
CA PRO A 692 -51.63 -21.89 -11.27
C PRO A 692 -52.60 -21.20 -12.27
N GLN A 693 -52.14 -21.00 -13.53
CA GLN A 693 -52.91 -20.47 -14.67
C GLN A 693 -53.54 -21.56 -15.56
N PRO A 694 -54.66 -21.25 -16.27
CA PRO A 694 -55.10 -21.99 -17.45
C PRO A 694 -55.02 -21.20 -18.79
N LYS A 695 -54.76 -21.94 -19.87
CA LYS A 695 -54.57 -21.54 -21.29
C LYS A 695 -55.90 -21.54 -22.06
N PHE A 696 -56.03 -20.80 -23.18
CA PHE A 696 -56.73 -21.27 -24.40
C PHE A 696 -56.36 -20.43 -25.66
N LYS A 697 -56.12 -21.12 -26.80
CA LYS A 697 -56.00 -20.64 -28.22
C LYS A 697 -57.39 -20.79 -28.91
N PRO A 698 -57.70 -20.58 -30.23
CA PRO A 698 -56.85 -20.31 -31.42
C PRO A 698 -57.46 -19.47 -32.62
N LYS A 699 -56.66 -19.35 -33.72
CA LYS A 699 -57.01 -19.41 -35.19
C LYS A 699 -57.53 -18.11 -35.90
N THR A 700 -57.21 -17.72 -37.17
CA THR A 700 -56.38 -18.23 -38.31
C THR A 700 -56.18 -17.16 -39.43
N ARG A 701 -55.12 -17.34 -40.26
CA ARG A 701 -54.94 -17.02 -41.73
C ARG A 701 -54.79 -15.54 -42.19
N GLY A 702 -53.89 -15.16 -43.12
CA GLY A 702 -52.78 -15.82 -43.84
C GLY A 702 -52.13 -14.91 -44.94
N THR A 703 -50.83 -15.15 -45.21
CA THR A 703 -49.98 -15.02 -46.46
C THR A 703 -50.01 -13.72 -47.33
N THR A 704 -48.97 -13.19 -48.01
CA THR A 704 -47.82 -13.77 -48.77
C THR A 704 -46.73 -12.71 -49.13
N GLN A 705 -45.58 -13.19 -49.61
CA GLN A 705 -44.28 -12.56 -49.96
C GLN A 705 -44.27 -11.57 -51.16
N SER A 706 -43.25 -10.69 -51.25
CA SER A 706 -42.36 -10.60 -52.44
C SER A 706 -41.13 -9.72 -52.18
N THR A 707 -40.00 -10.18 -52.73
CA THR A 707 -38.67 -9.58 -52.95
C THR A 707 -38.65 -8.49 -54.02
N SER A 708 -37.74 -7.49 -53.90
CA SER A 708 -36.85 -7.03 -55.00
C SER A 708 -35.87 -5.91 -54.59
N ASN A 709 -34.69 -5.97 -55.20
CA ASN A 709 -33.47 -5.15 -55.07
C ASN A 709 -33.60 -3.64 -55.33
N GLY A 710 -32.59 -2.89 -54.88
CA GLY A 710 -32.25 -1.55 -55.37
C GLY A 710 -31.04 -0.94 -54.65
N SER A 711 -29.84 -1.12 -55.22
CA SER A 711 -28.54 -0.55 -54.85
C SER A 711 -28.53 0.98 -54.91
N LEU A 712 -27.66 1.63 -54.13
CA LEU A 712 -26.89 2.82 -54.54
C LEU A 712 -25.68 2.99 -53.61
N GLU A 713 -24.50 3.03 -54.25
CA GLU A 713 -23.18 3.22 -53.66
C GLU A 713 -22.98 4.65 -53.13
N GLY A 714 -22.25 4.76 -52.03
CA GLY A 714 -21.64 5.99 -51.55
C GLY A 714 -20.32 5.66 -50.90
N ALA A 715 -19.22 5.87 -51.65
CA ALA A 715 -17.86 5.65 -51.21
C ALA A 715 -17.51 6.58 -50.03
N GLY A 716 -17.44 6.01 -48.83
CA GLY A 716 -16.72 6.57 -47.69
C GLY A 716 -15.41 5.81 -47.54
N ALA A 717 -14.31 6.55 -47.37
CA ALA A 717 -12.99 6.00 -47.08
C ALA A 717 -13.06 4.92 -45.97
N PRO A 718 -12.22 3.86 -46.03
CA PRO A 718 -12.21 2.88 -44.96
C PRO A 718 -11.74 3.57 -43.69
N VAL A 719 -12.69 3.80 -42.78
CA VAL A 719 -12.37 3.81 -41.36
C VAL A 719 -11.73 2.45 -41.13
N GLU A 720 -10.45 2.40 -40.76
CA GLU A 720 -9.90 1.19 -40.18
C GLU A 720 -10.80 0.86 -38.99
N GLU A 721 -11.71 -0.10 -39.18
CA GLU A 721 -12.40 -0.73 -38.07
C GLU A 721 -11.31 -1.39 -37.25
N ASP A 722 -10.96 -0.73 -36.15
CA ASP A 722 -10.12 -1.28 -35.11
C ASP A 722 -10.76 -2.62 -34.71
N ARG A 723 -10.19 -3.72 -35.23
CA ARG A 723 -10.74 -5.07 -35.06
C ARG A 723 -10.66 -5.39 -33.58
N GLN A 724 -11.73 -5.11 -32.85
CA GLN A 724 -11.75 -5.32 -31.42
C GLN A 724 -11.42 -6.78 -31.12
N PRO A 725 -10.44 -7.05 -30.24
CA PRO A 725 -9.98 -8.41 -30.00
C PRO A 725 -11.12 -9.27 -29.46
N THR A 726 -11.30 -10.46 -30.05
CA THR A 726 -12.20 -11.48 -29.50
C THR A 726 -11.40 -12.43 -28.63
N PHE A 727 -11.65 -12.41 -27.33
CA PHE A 727 -11.03 -13.30 -26.35
C PHE A 727 -11.75 -14.66 -26.36
N THR A 728 -11.05 -15.70 -26.80
CA THR A 728 -11.52 -17.09 -26.71
C THR A 728 -11.12 -17.64 -25.34
N LEU A 729 -12.12 -17.98 -24.52
CA LEU A 729 -11.93 -18.28 -23.10
C LEU A 729 -12.54 -19.63 -22.72
N LYS A 730 -11.88 -20.34 -21.80
CA LYS A 730 -12.45 -21.53 -21.14
C LYS A 730 -13.70 -21.18 -20.34
N ALA A 731 -14.57 -22.17 -20.12
CA ALA A 731 -15.86 -22.01 -19.45
C ALA A 731 -15.80 -21.28 -18.10
N ARG A 732 -14.75 -21.52 -17.30
CA ARG A 732 -14.51 -20.86 -16.00
C ARG A 732 -14.39 -19.33 -16.15
N SER A 733 -13.54 -18.85 -17.05
CA SER A 733 -13.31 -17.42 -17.30
C SER A 733 -14.47 -16.78 -18.06
N PHE A 734 -15.05 -17.50 -19.03
CA PHE A 734 -16.20 -17.01 -19.80
C PHE A 734 -17.41 -16.71 -18.90
N LYS A 735 -17.66 -17.54 -17.87
CA LYS A 735 -18.74 -17.30 -16.90
C LYS A 735 -18.56 -15.98 -16.15
N VAL A 736 -17.33 -15.58 -15.82
CA VAL A 736 -17.04 -14.31 -15.14
C VAL A 736 -17.44 -13.12 -16.01
N PHE A 737 -16.96 -13.06 -17.25
CA PHE A 737 -17.27 -11.94 -18.16
C PHE A 737 -18.76 -11.87 -18.53
N LYS A 738 -19.44 -13.02 -18.60
CA LYS A 738 -20.91 -13.06 -18.76
C LYS A 738 -21.66 -12.39 -17.60
N VAL A 739 -21.13 -12.48 -16.37
CA VAL A 739 -21.70 -11.79 -15.19
C VAL A 739 -21.35 -10.30 -15.22
N LEU A 740 -20.08 -9.95 -15.45
CA LEU A 740 -19.61 -8.57 -15.47
C LEU A 740 -20.33 -7.73 -16.53
N PHE A 741 -20.46 -8.28 -17.74
CA PHE A 741 -21.11 -7.64 -18.89
C PHE A 741 -22.56 -8.10 -19.11
N TYR A 742 -23.22 -8.62 -18.07
CA TYR A 742 -24.60 -9.09 -18.16
C TYR A 742 -25.54 -8.05 -18.78
N LYS A 743 -26.21 -8.44 -19.86
CA LYS A 743 -27.32 -7.69 -20.45
C LYS A 743 -28.64 -8.19 -19.86
N PRO A 744 -29.47 -7.32 -19.24
CA PRO A 744 -30.75 -7.74 -18.69
C PRO A 744 -31.64 -8.40 -19.75
N SER A 745 -31.89 -9.70 -19.60
CA SER A 745 -32.94 -10.44 -20.31
C SER A 745 -34.03 -10.87 -19.31
N GLN A 746 -35.17 -11.38 -19.77
CA GLN A 746 -36.27 -11.80 -18.88
C GLN A 746 -35.94 -13.02 -17.99
N ASN A 747 -34.79 -13.69 -18.20
CA ASN A 747 -34.35 -14.85 -17.42
C ASN A 747 -33.40 -14.47 -16.27
N ASP A 748 -33.15 -15.45 -15.39
CA ASP A 748 -32.56 -15.31 -14.05
C ASP A 748 -31.32 -14.42 -13.96
N LEU A 749 -31.23 -13.71 -12.83
CA LEU A 749 -30.09 -12.88 -12.46
C LEU A 749 -28.86 -13.76 -12.24
N PRO A 750 -27.69 -13.41 -12.77
CA PRO A 750 -26.47 -14.13 -12.49
C PRO A 750 -26.12 -14.09 -10.99
N GLY A 751 -25.55 -15.18 -10.47
CA GLY A 751 -25.08 -15.27 -9.09
C GLY A 751 -23.79 -14.48 -8.82
N GLU A 752 -23.24 -14.67 -7.61
CA GLU A 752 -21.97 -14.08 -7.19
C GLU A 752 -20.77 -14.66 -7.95
N VAL A 753 -19.71 -13.86 -8.09
CA VAL A 753 -18.43 -14.27 -8.68
C VAL A 753 -17.40 -14.44 -7.57
N SER A 754 -16.67 -15.55 -7.52
CA SER A 754 -15.56 -15.69 -6.56
C SER A 754 -14.40 -14.79 -6.97
N TRP A 755 -13.69 -14.20 -5.99
CA TRP A 755 -12.51 -13.36 -6.28
C TRP A 755 -11.43 -14.15 -7.03
N ALA A 756 -11.20 -15.42 -6.66
CA ALA A 756 -10.25 -16.29 -7.33
C ALA A 756 -10.61 -16.54 -8.81
N ASP A 757 -11.90 -16.71 -9.14
CA ASP A 757 -12.32 -16.84 -10.54
C ASP A 757 -12.14 -15.53 -11.31
N PHE A 758 -12.35 -14.38 -10.65
CA PHE A 758 -12.08 -13.07 -11.26
C PHE A 758 -10.59 -12.88 -11.57
N LEU A 759 -9.68 -13.20 -10.64
CA LEU A 759 -8.23 -13.16 -10.87
C LEU A 759 -7.84 -14.06 -12.05
N PHE A 760 -8.34 -15.31 -12.06
CA PHE A 760 -8.09 -16.26 -13.14
C PHE A 760 -8.62 -15.75 -14.49
N ALA A 761 -9.80 -15.14 -14.51
CA ALA A 761 -10.41 -14.61 -15.73
C ALA A 761 -9.64 -13.42 -16.29
N MET A 762 -9.18 -12.49 -15.44
CA MET A 762 -8.35 -11.36 -15.84
C MET A 762 -6.96 -11.82 -16.31
N ALA A 763 -6.37 -12.83 -15.68
CA ALA A 763 -5.12 -13.41 -16.13
C ALA A 763 -5.25 -14.07 -17.51
N ALA A 764 -6.35 -14.80 -17.73
CA ALA A 764 -6.64 -15.45 -19.01
C ALA A 764 -6.87 -14.46 -20.17
N THR A 765 -7.12 -13.19 -19.89
CA THR A 765 -7.24 -12.14 -20.92
C THR A 765 -5.93 -11.38 -21.15
N GLY A 766 -4.82 -11.77 -20.52
CA GLY A 766 -3.49 -11.18 -20.76
C GLY A 766 -3.07 -10.09 -19.77
N PHE A 767 -3.73 -9.98 -18.61
CA PHE A 767 -3.25 -9.18 -17.48
C PHE A 767 -2.38 -10.01 -16.53
N ALA A 768 -1.38 -9.37 -15.92
CA ALA A 768 -0.65 -9.87 -14.76
C ALA A 768 -1.30 -9.32 -13.47
N PRO A 769 -1.97 -10.15 -12.65
CA PRO A 769 -2.52 -9.72 -11.37
C PRO A 769 -1.41 -9.62 -10.31
N GLU A 770 -1.42 -8.54 -9.55
CA GLU A 770 -0.49 -8.28 -8.45
C GLU A 770 -1.27 -7.77 -7.23
N LYS A 771 -1.07 -8.38 -6.07
CA LYS A 771 -1.66 -7.90 -4.82
C LYS A 771 -0.79 -6.80 -4.24
N LEU A 772 -1.39 -5.64 -3.97
CA LEU A 772 -0.70 -4.53 -3.31
C LEU A 772 -0.97 -4.61 -1.79
N TYR A 773 -1.26 -3.49 -1.12
CA TYR A 773 -1.60 -3.45 0.30
C TYR A 773 -3.11 -3.59 0.56
N GLY A 774 -3.47 -4.20 1.68
CA GLY A 774 -4.85 -4.33 2.14
C GLY A 774 -5.72 -5.11 1.15
N SER A 775 -6.64 -4.40 0.50
CA SER A 775 -7.61 -5.00 -0.43
C SER A 775 -7.29 -4.74 -1.90
N VAL A 776 -6.36 -3.83 -2.25
CA VAL A 776 -6.19 -3.42 -3.65
C VAL A 776 -5.30 -4.40 -4.44
N TRP A 777 -5.77 -4.73 -5.64
CA TRP A 777 -5.04 -5.52 -6.63
C TRP A 777 -4.86 -4.71 -7.90
N GLN A 778 -3.66 -4.78 -8.46
CA GLN A 778 -3.30 -4.18 -9.74
C GLN A 778 -3.32 -5.25 -10.83
N PHE A 779 -3.84 -4.86 -12.00
CA PHE A 779 -3.85 -5.66 -13.21
C PHE A 779 -3.05 -4.90 -14.26
N THR A 780 -1.82 -5.37 -14.49
CA THR A 780 -0.88 -4.77 -15.45
C THR A 780 -0.96 -5.54 -16.78
N PRO A 781 -1.16 -4.89 -17.93
CA PRO A 781 -1.13 -5.56 -19.22
C PRO A 781 0.19 -6.31 -19.43
N SER A 782 0.13 -7.57 -19.85
CA SER A 782 1.30 -8.39 -20.16
C SER A 782 1.33 -8.83 -21.62
N ASP A 783 0.20 -9.37 -22.11
CA ASP A 783 0.03 -9.85 -23.48
C ASP A 783 -1.20 -9.18 -24.13
N LEU A 784 -1.32 -7.88 -23.96
CA LEU A 784 -2.45 -7.08 -24.42
C LEU A 784 -1.97 -5.84 -25.16
N ASP A 785 -2.66 -5.48 -26.22
CA ASP A 785 -2.46 -4.21 -26.95
C ASP A 785 -3.12 -3.03 -26.21
N VAL A 786 -2.88 -2.94 -24.90
CA VAL A 786 -3.27 -1.81 -24.07
C VAL A 786 -2.13 -1.50 -23.10
N GLU A 787 -1.78 -0.22 -22.96
CA GLU A 787 -0.72 0.19 -22.02
C GLU A 787 -1.25 0.43 -20.59
N ARG A 788 -2.57 0.59 -20.46
CA ARG A 788 -3.18 1.09 -19.22
C ARG A 788 -3.43 -0.04 -18.20
N SER A 789 -2.88 0.12 -17.00
CA SER A 789 -3.20 -0.74 -15.85
C SER A 789 -4.52 -0.34 -15.16
N ILE A 790 -5.14 -1.27 -14.43
CA ILE A 790 -6.37 -1.02 -13.64
C ILE A 790 -6.29 -1.63 -12.25
N GLN A 791 -6.93 -0.99 -11.26
CA GLN A 791 -6.99 -1.47 -9.88
C GLN A 791 -8.41 -1.82 -9.42
N PHE A 792 -8.55 -2.93 -8.69
CA PHE A 792 -9.80 -3.36 -8.05
C PHE A 792 -9.56 -3.79 -6.60
N HIS A 793 -10.58 -3.61 -5.75
CA HIS A 793 -10.52 -4.05 -4.36
C HIS A 793 -11.08 -5.47 -4.22
N GLU A 794 -10.30 -6.35 -3.61
CA GLU A 794 -10.68 -7.68 -3.15
C GLU A 794 -11.83 -7.57 -2.14
N PRO A 795 -12.96 -8.29 -2.34
CA PRO A 795 -14.06 -8.27 -1.41
C PRO A 795 -13.69 -8.84 -0.04
N HIS A 796 -13.87 -8.02 1.00
CA HIS A 796 -13.65 -8.42 2.38
C HIS A 796 -14.98 -8.58 3.14
N PRO A 797 -15.16 -9.58 4.03
CA PRO A 797 -14.27 -10.72 4.30
C PRO A 797 -14.54 -11.95 3.43
N VAL A 798 -15.66 -12.00 2.70
CA VAL A 798 -16.22 -13.24 2.13
C VAL A 798 -15.60 -13.63 0.76
N GLY A 799 -14.66 -12.86 0.21
CA GLY A 799 -13.93 -13.23 -1.03
C GLY A 799 -14.82 -13.44 -2.26
N LYS A 800 -16.05 -12.91 -2.22
CA LYS A 800 -17.04 -12.99 -3.29
C LYS A 800 -17.49 -11.61 -3.72
N ILE A 801 -17.63 -11.42 -5.02
CA ILE A 801 -18.08 -10.20 -5.67
C ILE A 801 -19.60 -10.29 -5.86
N PRO A 802 -20.40 -9.49 -5.14
CA PRO A 802 -21.85 -9.42 -5.38
C PRO A 802 -22.14 -8.94 -6.81
N PHE A 803 -23.26 -9.41 -7.38
CA PHE A 803 -23.64 -9.07 -8.76
C PHE A 803 -23.57 -7.56 -9.07
N ARG A 804 -24.07 -6.72 -8.16
CA ARG A 804 -24.03 -5.25 -8.30
C ARG A 804 -22.59 -4.71 -8.40
N ASN A 805 -21.65 -5.26 -7.64
CA ASN A 805 -20.24 -4.90 -7.72
C ASN A 805 -19.60 -5.43 -8.99
N ALA A 806 -19.94 -6.65 -9.43
CA ALA A 806 -19.47 -7.19 -10.69
C ALA A 806 -19.89 -6.30 -11.89
N ARG A 807 -21.12 -5.76 -11.88
CA ARG A 807 -21.59 -4.80 -12.89
C ARG A 807 -20.80 -3.50 -12.87
N ARG A 808 -20.46 -2.98 -11.68
CA ARG A 808 -19.58 -1.80 -11.53
C ARG A 808 -18.19 -2.05 -12.10
N MET A 809 -17.62 -3.23 -11.83
CA MET A 809 -16.32 -3.63 -12.39
C MET A 809 -16.38 -3.74 -13.91
N GLY A 810 -17.45 -4.33 -14.47
CA GLY A 810 -17.69 -4.38 -15.92
C GLY A 810 -17.77 -2.99 -16.56
N ARG A 811 -18.46 -2.04 -15.93
CA ARG A 811 -18.49 -0.63 -16.41
C ARG A 811 -17.09 -0.01 -16.40
N ARG A 812 -16.31 -0.23 -15.34
CA ARG A 812 -14.93 0.27 -15.27
C ARG A 812 -14.04 -0.31 -16.37
N LEU A 813 -14.14 -1.61 -16.65
CA LEU A 813 -13.44 -2.25 -17.77
C LEU A 813 -13.88 -1.71 -19.14
N ASN A 814 -15.18 -1.47 -19.33
CA ASN A 814 -15.68 -0.84 -20.56
C ASN A 814 -15.12 0.58 -20.75
N ARG A 815 -15.06 1.37 -19.67
CA ARG A 815 -14.50 2.73 -19.72
C ARG A 815 -12.99 2.74 -19.96
N ALA A 816 -12.27 1.78 -19.39
CA ALA A 816 -10.82 1.72 -19.49
C ALA A 816 -10.34 1.17 -20.84
N PHE A 817 -11.05 0.17 -21.39
CA PHE A 817 -10.57 -0.65 -22.51
C PHE A 817 -11.59 -0.84 -23.64
N GLY A 818 -12.79 -0.26 -23.54
CA GLY A 818 -13.87 -0.49 -24.50
C GLY A 818 -14.56 -1.85 -24.36
N TRP A 819 -14.15 -2.69 -23.40
CA TRP A 819 -14.61 -4.06 -23.27
C TRP A 819 -16.13 -4.19 -23.12
N HIS A 820 -16.73 -5.12 -23.86
CA HIS A 820 -18.15 -5.46 -23.76
C HIS A 820 -18.38 -6.96 -23.95
N GLY A 821 -19.57 -7.45 -23.58
CA GLY A 821 -19.87 -8.89 -23.58
C GLY A 821 -19.80 -9.59 -24.95
N GLY A 822 -19.67 -8.85 -26.05
CA GLY A 822 -19.49 -9.40 -27.40
C GLY A 822 -18.03 -9.72 -27.75
N MET A 823 -17.09 -9.25 -26.94
CA MET A 823 -15.65 -9.49 -27.12
C MET A 823 -15.18 -10.83 -26.52
N PHE A 824 -16.08 -11.59 -25.88
CA PHE A 824 -15.73 -12.83 -25.19
C PHE A 824 -16.49 -13.99 -25.81
N ALA A 825 -15.76 -15.02 -26.25
CA ALA A 825 -16.30 -16.26 -26.80
C ALA A 825 -15.86 -17.45 -25.94
N LEU A 826 -16.69 -18.49 -25.91
CA LEU A 826 -16.33 -19.78 -25.29
C LEU A 826 -15.46 -20.57 -26.27
N GLU A 827 -14.34 -21.09 -25.79
CA GLU A 827 -13.45 -22.01 -26.54
C GLU A 827 -14.15 -23.27 -27.02
#